data_AF-A0A357YTL5-F1
#
_entry.id   AF-A0A357YTL5-F1
#
_cell.length_a   1.000
_cell.length_b   1.000
_cell.length_c   1.000
_cell.angle_alpha   90.00
_cell.angle_beta   90.00
_cell.angle_gamma   90.00
#
_symmetry.space_group_name_H-M   'P 1'
#
loop_
_entity.id
_entity.type
_entity.pdbx_description
1 polymer ?
#
loop_
_entity_poly.entity_id
_entity_poly.type
_entity_poly.pdbx_seq_one_letter_code
_entity_poly.pdbx_strand_id
1 'polypeptide(L)'
;MAKKRNSIDVILKRAEKLFETGNYLLAEKEFKKAKHKDNSPEIEEKLAICLKHTHGLKGEEWVKKGQKAESRNDLSGALSCFKEAEALLHEAWLTDKIRDLEQSLLGGEMVARAETAVRNKDYQAAADLYATLGQIHKKEIYLSDSAVCLVKGNMFDQAIELFTSLKSLDDAAHYHFGYALAKQGRYTDALGQWEMIDSGDAAFIAQQHQVLDLAVKQLNASMNAGSDINGILADAGRLLDGKSVHGNDRLVKGLGVLSDYCRLSLAKPLWETGDYGAVATLLESMIFKQDPAIIVLSALTYYHLAETQAEYTRPMADYWLTAVYSSDLAKAVGDDPGKLDKVRQRLIRMAENRINTMAGSDDLNRAVATHFDMDKSLMADLLAISGDLQESHSVPWISTPCFLKRYGLSDAVLAMIRENRDYFRDEEHYLSTGACYSRIGESFYALKTGSAKEAFNRLESMDAADSTDEFTNYARRLIRFEYGKFVLENGEKNFLDYFDSAAGLFETVPGVEKKFSQEMMQYDGRHLFEYESLLGFLYKLRPSASISEAYSFFMGQVALEKFNRGKINNKQCLVALEKALDVDPGNEYVIHLKEQIAIVLEMDALYSAMNKRKMGKAVALATKSPFPELRDKFFEFIEQMMEQIEESGLEKHYHIAELNDLRNSCMAVDPLHPITDTLEMKIHLLGD
;
A
#
# COMPACT_ATOMS: atom_id res chain seq x y z
N MET A 1 -6.01 117.80 -20.63
CA MET A 1 -6.19 117.37 -22.04
C MET A 1 -5.19 116.28 -22.36
N ALA A 2 -5.71 115.10 -22.71
CA ALA A 2 -5.05 113.82 -22.70
C ALA A 2 -4.40 113.47 -24.06
N LYS A 3 -3.17 113.91 -24.29
CA LYS A 3 -2.31 113.52 -25.43
C LYS A 3 -0.95 112.95 -24.97
N LYS A 4 -0.95 112.12 -23.91
CA LYS A 4 0.25 111.37 -23.46
C LYS A 4 -0.01 109.87 -23.18
N ARG A 5 -1.23 109.36 -23.40
CA ARG A 5 -1.60 107.96 -23.10
C ARG A 5 -1.38 106.96 -24.25
N ASN A 6 -0.86 107.41 -25.40
CA ASN A 6 -0.76 106.60 -26.62
C ASN A 6 0.64 106.60 -27.26
N SER A 7 1.67 107.13 -26.60
CA SER A 7 3.05 106.98 -27.09
C SER A 7 3.53 105.56 -26.86
N ILE A 8 4.39 105.08 -27.74
CA ILE A 8 4.86 103.70 -27.73
C ILE A 8 5.63 103.36 -26.44
N ASP A 9 6.39 104.31 -25.91
CA ASP A 9 7.12 104.16 -24.63
C ASP A 9 6.21 103.83 -23.45
N VAL A 10 4.98 104.38 -23.43
CA VAL A 10 4.01 104.11 -22.36
C VAL A 10 3.44 102.70 -22.48
N ILE A 11 3.25 102.21 -23.71
CA ILE A 11 2.77 100.85 -23.99
C ILE A 11 3.87 99.83 -23.67
N LEU A 12 5.12 100.09 -24.09
CA LEU A 12 6.27 99.24 -23.79
C LEU A 12 6.55 99.16 -22.30
N LYS A 13 6.62 100.29 -21.60
CA LYS A 13 6.85 100.30 -20.14
C LYS A 13 5.75 99.57 -19.36
N ARG A 14 4.52 99.56 -19.88
CA ARG A 14 3.40 98.78 -19.31
C ARG A 14 3.52 97.29 -19.64
N ALA A 15 3.87 96.96 -20.89
CA ALA A 15 4.07 95.59 -21.34
C ALA A 15 5.24 94.92 -20.59
N GLU A 16 6.36 95.63 -20.41
CA GLU A 16 7.53 95.18 -19.64
C GLU A 16 7.21 94.98 -18.17
N LYS A 17 6.51 95.93 -17.54
CA LYS A 17 6.05 95.73 -16.15
C LYS A 17 5.18 94.48 -16.00
N LEU A 18 4.30 94.21 -16.96
CA LEU A 18 3.45 93.02 -16.96
C LEU A 18 4.26 91.74 -17.23
N PHE A 19 5.31 91.82 -18.06
CA PHE A 19 6.24 90.73 -18.36
C PHE A 19 7.10 90.35 -17.15
N GLU A 20 7.68 91.34 -16.47
CA GLU A 20 8.51 91.16 -15.27
C GLU A 20 7.70 90.63 -14.08
N THR A 21 6.42 91.02 -13.98
CA THR A 21 5.51 90.51 -12.94
C THR A 21 4.90 89.14 -13.28
N GLY A 22 5.33 88.51 -14.39
CA GLY A 22 4.89 87.18 -14.79
C GLY A 22 3.46 87.11 -15.34
N ASN A 23 2.80 88.25 -15.59
CA ASN A 23 1.44 88.28 -16.15
C ASN A 23 1.49 88.27 -17.69
N TYR A 24 1.96 87.14 -18.23
CA TYR A 24 2.24 86.98 -19.66
C TYR A 24 1.01 87.16 -20.56
N LEU A 25 -0.21 86.91 -20.09
CA LEU A 25 -1.45 87.11 -20.88
C LEU A 25 -1.74 88.58 -21.17
N LEU A 26 -1.59 89.45 -20.15
CA LEU A 26 -1.78 90.89 -20.34
C LEU A 26 -0.55 91.52 -20.99
N ALA A 27 0.64 91.01 -20.70
CA ALA A 27 1.88 91.41 -21.37
C ALA A 27 1.79 91.13 -22.89
N GLU A 28 1.32 89.95 -23.31
CA GLU A 28 1.13 89.59 -24.72
C GLU A 28 0.23 90.61 -25.46
N LYS A 29 -0.92 90.98 -24.88
CA LYS A 29 -1.84 91.95 -25.48
C LYS A 29 -1.22 93.33 -25.64
N GLU A 30 -0.44 93.78 -24.66
CA GLU A 30 0.24 95.08 -24.72
C GLU A 30 1.47 95.04 -25.66
N PHE A 31 2.23 93.94 -25.69
CA PHE A 31 3.31 93.75 -26.67
C PHE A 31 2.77 93.64 -28.10
N LYS A 32 1.59 93.02 -28.34
CA LYS A 32 0.94 93.03 -29.67
C LYS A 32 0.58 94.44 -30.11
N LYS A 33 0.07 95.28 -29.20
CA LYS A 33 -0.18 96.70 -29.47
C LYS A 33 1.10 97.49 -29.72
N ALA A 34 2.19 97.16 -29.00
CA ALA A 34 3.50 97.75 -29.24
C ALA A 34 4.04 97.34 -30.62
N LYS A 35 3.95 96.05 -30.97
CA LYS A 35 4.37 95.48 -32.27
C LYS A 35 3.73 96.20 -33.46
N HIS A 36 2.45 96.56 -33.36
CA HIS A 36 1.76 97.32 -34.41
C HIS A 36 2.28 98.75 -34.62
N LYS A 37 3.00 99.31 -33.65
CA LYS A 37 3.55 100.67 -33.71
C LYS A 37 5.07 100.70 -33.94
N ASP A 38 5.78 99.65 -33.52
CA ASP A 38 7.20 99.44 -33.74
C ASP A 38 7.50 97.94 -33.76
N ASN A 39 8.16 97.48 -34.81
CA ASN A 39 8.41 96.07 -35.06
C ASN A 39 9.88 95.74 -34.74
N SER A 40 10.26 95.94 -33.48
CA SER A 40 11.63 95.68 -33.03
C SER A 40 11.86 94.19 -32.71
N PRO A 41 13.09 93.67 -32.90
CA PRO A 41 13.41 92.27 -32.59
C PRO A 41 13.17 91.93 -31.12
N GLU A 42 13.39 92.89 -30.22
CA GLU A 42 13.22 92.71 -28.78
C GLU A 42 11.74 92.56 -28.39
N ILE A 43 10.84 93.28 -29.06
CA ILE A 43 9.39 93.11 -28.89
C ILE A 43 8.98 91.74 -29.42
N GLU A 44 9.52 91.29 -30.56
CA GLU A 44 9.22 89.97 -31.10
C GLU A 44 9.69 88.83 -30.18
N GLU A 45 10.89 88.92 -29.60
CA GLU A 45 11.42 87.92 -28.68
C GLU A 45 10.59 87.85 -27.38
N LYS A 46 10.30 88.99 -26.75
CA LYS A 46 9.45 89.04 -25.54
C LYS A 46 8.02 88.58 -25.83
N LEU A 47 7.49 88.88 -27.01
CA LEU A 47 6.17 88.42 -27.45
C LEU A 47 6.18 86.90 -27.74
N ALA A 48 7.27 86.33 -28.25
CA ALA A 48 7.44 84.89 -28.39
C ALA A 48 7.48 84.17 -27.02
N ILE A 49 8.14 84.76 -26.01
CA ILE A 49 8.14 84.24 -24.62
C ILE A 49 6.72 84.32 -24.02
N CYS A 50 6.02 85.45 -24.20
CA CYS A 50 4.63 85.59 -23.77
C CYS A 50 3.71 84.56 -24.44
N LEU A 51 3.87 84.35 -25.76
CA LEU A 51 3.10 83.36 -26.51
C LEU A 51 3.38 81.95 -26.00
N LYS A 52 4.65 81.59 -25.72
CA LYS A 52 5.01 80.29 -25.16
C LYS A 52 4.33 80.05 -23.80
N HIS A 53 4.36 81.03 -22.90
CA HIS A 53 3.71 80.90 -21.59
C HIS A 53 2.18 80.89 -21.66
N THR A 54 1.59 81.71 -22.53
CA THR A 54 0.12 81.74 -22.70
C THR A 54 -0.41 80.51 -23.41
N HIS A 55 0.35 79.93 -24.36
CA HIS A 55 0.07 78.61 -24.92
C HIS A 55 0.19 77.52 -23.86
N GLY A 56 1.20 77.57 -22.98
CA GLY A 56 1.33 76.68 -21.83
C GLY A 56 0.09 76.70 -20.92
N LEU A 57 -0.34 77.89 -20.49
CA LEU A 57 -1.53 78.05 -19.64
C LEU A 57 -2.84 77.60 -20.31
N LYS A 58 -3.01 77.90 -21.61
CA LYS A 58 -4.18 77.44 -22.38
C LYS A 58 -4.16 75.93 -22.60
N GLY A 59 -2.99 75.36 -22.86
CA GLY A 59 -2.79 73.93 -22.96
C GLY A 59 -3.17 73.22 -21.67
N GLU A 60 -2.70 73.70 -20.52
CA GLU A 60 -3.08 73.17 -19.20
C GLU A 60 -4.59 73.29 -18.92
N GLU A 61 -5.25 74.36 -19.39
CA GLU A 61 -6.70 74.50 -19.29
C GLU A 61 -7.43 73.44 -20.13
N TRP A 62 -6.95 73.17 -21.34
CA TRP A 62 -7.46 72.09 -22.19
C TRP A 62 -7.22 70.71 -21.59
N VAL A 63 -6.07 70.47 -20.97
CA VAL A 63 -5.80 69.23 -20.21
C VAL A 63 -6.82 69.05 -19.08
N LYS A 64 -7.09 70.10 -18.29
CA LYS A 64 -8.10 70.04 -17.21
C LYS A 64 -9.51 69.78 -17.74
N LYS A 65 -9.86 70.37 -18.90
CA LYS A 65 -11.16 70.10 -19.56
C LYS A 65 -11.24 68.67 -20.08
N GLY A 66 -10.16 68.15 -20.68
CA GLY A 66 -10.05 66.77 -21.12
C GLY A 66 -10.21 65.77 -19.98
N GLN A 67 -9.47 65.97 -18.87
CA GLN A 67 -9.60 65.14 -17.66
C GLN A 67 -11.01 65.19 -17.06
N LYS A 68 -11.67 66.36 -17.09
CA LYS A 68 -13.06 66.50 -16.62
C LYS A 68 -14.06 65.78 -17.53
N ALA A 69 -13.88 65.83 -18.84
CA ALA A 69 -14.70 65.09 -19.80
C ALA A 69 -14.51 63.57 -19.62
N GLU A 70 -13.27 63.13 -19.43
CA GLU A 70 -12.93 61.73 -19.13
C GLU A 70 -13.58 61.26 -17.82
N SER A 71 -13.55 62.07 -16.74
CA SER A 71 -14.22 61.75 -15.48
C SER A 71 -15.75 61.62 -15.59
N ARG A 72 -16.33 62.14 -16.67
CA ARG A 72 -17.75 62.05 -17.01
C ARG A 72 -18.05 60.97 -18.04
N ASN A 73 -17.05 60.16 -18.39
CA ASN A 73 -17.11 59.13 -19.42
C ASN A 73 -17.44 59.66 -20.84
N ASP A 74 -17.19 60.95 -21.10
CA ASP A 74 -17.28 61.54 -22.44
C ASP A 74 -15.92 61.46 -23.13
N LEU A 75 -15.62 60.29 -23.70
CA LEU A 75 -14.36 60.00 -24.39
C LEU A 75 -14.17 60.88 -25.64
N SER A 76 -15.25 61.21 -26.35
CA SER A 76 -15.22 62.05 -27.55
C SER A 76 -14.84 63.50 -27.22
N GLY A 77 -15.46 64.06 -26.17
CA GLY A 77 -15.13 65.38 -25.64
C GLY A 77 -13.73 65.43 -25.03
N ALA A 78 -13.31 64.36 -24.35
CA ALA A 78 -11.95 64.23 -23.82
C ALA A 78 -10.91 64.22 -24.94
N LEU A 79 -11.11 63.40 -25.99
CA LEU A 79 -10.21 63.31 -27.15
C LEU A 79 -10.06 64.66 -27.86
N SER A 80 -11.16 65.38 -28.10
CA SER A 80 -11.13 66.72 -28.70
C SER A 80 -10.32 67.71 -27.84
N CYS A 81 -10.52 67.70 -26.52
CA CYS A 81 -9.76 68.57 -25.61
C CYS A 81 -8.27 68.22 -25.56
N PHE A 82 -7.90 66.93 -25.59
CA PHE A 82 -6.51 66.51 -25.57
C PHE A 82 -5.78 66.80 -26.88
N LYS A 83 -6.44 66.71 -28.04
CA LYS A 83 -5.87 67.16 -29.33
C LYS A 83 -5.56 68.66 -29.35
N GLU A 84 -6.47 69.47 -28.82
CA GLU A 84 -6.24 70.92 -28.66
C GLU A 84 -5.11 71.22 -27.65
N ALA A 85 -4.95 70.38 -26.61
CA ALA A 85 -3.81 70.48 -25.69
C ALA A 85 -2.48 70.07 -26.34
N GLU A 86 -2.45 68.98 -27.11
CA GLU A 86 -1.26 68.48 -27.82
C GLU A 86 -0.74 69.52 -28.83
N ALA A 87 -1.65 70.18 -29.56
CA ALA A 87 -1.31 71.22 -30.53
C ALA A 87 -0.61 72.45 -29.90
N LEU A 88 -0.73 72.63 -28.57
CA LEU A 88 -0.16 73.76 -27.84
C LEU A 88 1.04 73.37 -26.96
N LEU A 89 1.04 72.16 -26.39
CA LEU A 89 2.02 71.69 -25.40
C LEU A 89 3.08 70.75 -26.00
N HIS A 90 2.72 69.97 -27.03
CA HIS A 90 3.60 68.98 -27.68
C HIS A 90 4.28 67.99 -26.71
N GLU A 91 3.59 67.60 -25.63
CA GLU A 91 4.11 66.66 -24.62
C GLU A 91 3.84 65.21 -25.03
N ALA A 92 4.84 64.33 -24.91
CA ALA A 92 4.75 62.94 -25.39
C ALA A 92 3.60 62.13 -24.77
N TRP A 93 3.26 62.37 -23.49
CA TRP A 93 2.17 61.67 -22.83
C TRP A 93 0.79 62.04 -23.39
N LEU A 94 0.63 63.23 -23.98
CA LEU A 94 -0.62 63.63 -24.64
C LEU A 94 -0.82 62.82 -25.91
N THR A 95 0.24 62.59 -26.69
CA THR A 95 0.18 61.74 -27.88
C THR A 95 -0.18 60.30 -27.53
N ASP A 96 0.41 59.74 -26.46
CA ASP A 96 0.02 58.42 -25.95
C ASP A 96 -1.44 58.39 -25.48
N LYS A 97 -1.89 59.42 -24.74
CA LYS A 97 -3.27 59.53 -24.23
C LYS A 97 -4.31 59.68 -25.35
N ILE A 98 -4.00 60.46 -26.38
CA ILE A 98 -4.82 60.62 -27.59
C ILE A 98 -4.95 59.27 -28.28
N ARG A 99 -3.84 58.54 -28.47
CA ARG A 99 -3.85 57.20 -29.07
C ARG A 99 -4.71 56.23 -28.27
N ASP A 100 -4.61 56.22 -26.95
CA ASP A 100 -5.40 55.34 -26.07
C ASP A 100 -6.91 55.65 -26.15
N LEU A 101 -7.26 56.94 -26.21
CA LEU A 101 -8.65 57.39 -26.36
C LEU A 101 -9.21 57.08 -27.76
N GLU A 102 -8.41 57.25 -28.81
CA GLU A 102 -8.78 56.87 -30.18
C GLU A 102 -9.02 55.37 -30.30
N GLN A 103 -8.15 54.54 -29.71
CA GLN A 103 -8.36 53.08 -29.67
C GLN A 103 -9.62 52.70 -28.88
N SER A 104 -9.91 53.42 -27.79
CA SER A 104 -11.11 53.18 -26.98
C SER A 104 -12.41 53.56 -27.70
N LEU A 105 -12.42 54.70 -28.41
CA LEU A 105 -13.55 55.16 -29.23
C LEU A 105 -13.79 54.23 -30.43
N LEU A 106 -12.72 53.85 -31.14
CA LEU A 106 -12.79 52.90 -32.24
C LEU A 106 -13.37 51.55 -31.77
N GLY A 107 -12.94 51.07 -30.60
CA GLY A 107 -13.50 49.87 -29.97
C GLY A 107 -15.01 49.97 -29.73
N GLY A 108 -15.48 51.08 -29.16
CA GLY A 108 -16.91 51.31 -28.91
C GLY A 108 -17.77 51.35 -30.18
N GLU A 109 -17.30 52.03 -31.23
CA GLU A 109 -17.99 52.06 -32.53
C GLU A 109 -18.02 50.70 -33.21
N MET A 110 -16.92 49.94 -33.13
CA MET A 110 -16.85 48.59 -33.70
C MET A 110 -17.79 47.62 -32.98
N VAL A 111 -17.93 47.70 -31.66
CA VAL A 111 -18.91 46.91 -30.90
C VAL A 111 -20.33 47.22 -31.37
N ALA A 112 -20.71 48.50 -31.47
CA ALA A 112 -22.04 48.89 -31.94
C ALA A 112 -22.34 48.40 -33.38
N ARG A 113 -21.31 48.40 -34.25
CA ARG A 113 -21.40 47.83 -35.60
C ARG A 113 -21.54 46.31 -35.57
N ALA A 114 -20.79 45.61 -34.72
CA ALA A 114 -20.89 44.17 -34.55
C ALA A 114 -22.29 43.75 -34.08
N GLU A 115 -22.82 44.42 -33.05
CA GLU A 115 -24.19 44.19 -32.57
C GLU A 115 -25.25 44.46 -33.64
N THR A 116 -25.04 45.49 -34.47
CA THR A 116 -25.94 45.79 -35.59
C THR A 116 -25.88 44.70 -36.67
N ALA A 117 -24.69 44.20 -36.98
CA ALA A 117 -24.51 43.06 -37.89
C ALA A 117 -25.21 41.79 -37.35
N VAL A 118 -25.08 41.51 -36.04
CA VAL A 118 -25.82 40.41 -35.37
C VAL A 118 -27.34 40.59 -35.50
N ARG A 119 -27.88 41.79 -35.26
CA ARG A 119 -29.32 42.09 -35.42
C ARG A 119 -29.79 41.89 -36.86
N ASN A 120 -28.94 42.22 -37.83
CA ASN A 120 -29.21 42.05 -39.25
C ASN A 120 -28.98 40.60 -39.74
N LYS A 121 -28.58 39.69 -38.85
CA LYS A 121 -28.21 38.29 -39.16
C LYS A 121 -27.01 38.16 -40.13
N ASP A 122 -26.20 39.22 -40.24
CA ASP A 122 -24.94 39.18 -40.97
C ASP A 122 -23.83 38.70 -40.02
N TYR A 123 -23.84 37.39 -39.77
CA TYR A 123 -22.99 36.78 -38.75
C TYR A 123 -21.51 36.73 -39.15
N GLN A 124 -21.20 36.71 -40.45
CA GLN A 124 -19.81 36.80 -40.92
C GLN A 124 -19.23 38.17 -40.62
N ALA A 125 -19.94 39.24 -40.99
CA ALA A 125 -19.48 40.60 -40.70
C ALA A 125 -19.38 40.86 -39.19
N ALA A 126 -20.31 40.31 -38.39
CA ALA A 126 -20.22 40.36 -36.93
C ALA A 126 -18.97 39.63 -36.40
N ALA A 127 -18.69 38.43 -36.89
CA ALA A 127 -17.53 37.63 -36.49
C ALA A 127 -16.21 38.36 -36.79
N ASP A 128 -16.06 38.94 -37.97
CA ASP A 128 -14.86 39.68 -38.38
C ASP A 128 -14.63 40.93 -37.50
N LEU A 129 -15.70 41.64 -37.17
CA LEU A 129 -15.65 42.80 -36.27
C LEU A 129 -15.23 42.40 -34.85
N TYR A 130 -15.81 41.32 -34.32
CA TYR A 130 -15.45 40.80 -32.99
C TYR A 130 -14.02 40.21 -32.95
N ALA A 131 -13.58 39.54 -34.01
CA ALA A 131 -12.20 39.05 -34.13
C ALA A 131 -11.19 40.21 -34.08
N THR A 132 -11.48 41.29 -34.81
CA THR A 132 -10.66 42.50 -34.82
C THR A 132 -10.64 43.18 -33.44
N LEU A 133 -11.79 43.26 -32.77
CA LEU A 133 -11.89 43.76 -31.39
C LEU A 133 -11.06 42.93 -30.40
N GLY A 134 -11.07 41.60 -30.56
CA GLY A 134 -10.25 40.67 -29.79
C GLY A 134 -8.75 40.94 -29.96
N GLN A 135 -8.30 41.23 -31.18
CA GLN A 135 -6.91 41.59 -31.47
C GLN A 135 -6.51 42.96 -30.89
N ILE A 136 -7.36 43.98 -31.04
CA ILE A 136 -7.10 45.35 -30.55
C ILE A 136 -7.03 45.37 -29.02
N HIS A 137 -8.02 44.79 -28.36
CA HIS A 137 -8.15 44.87 -26.90
C HIS A 137 -7.45 43.72 -26.16
N LYS A 138 -6.96 42.71 -26.88
CA LYS A 138 -6.37 41.48 -26.32
C LYS A 138 -7.30 40.82 -25.29
N LYS A 139 -8.60 40.82 -25.56
CA LYS A 139 -9.64 40.24 -24.69
C LYS A 139 -10.27 39.03 -25.38
N GLU A 140 -10.20 37.89 -24.72
CA GLU A 140 -10.75 36.62 -25.23
C GLU A 140 -12.27 36.64 -25.37
N ILE A 141 -12.99 37.47 -24.60
CA ILE A 141 -14.45 37.56 -24.68
C ILE A 141 -14.95 37.92 -26.09
N TYR A 142 -14.26 38.84 -26.79
CA TYR A 142 -14.61 39.20 -28.15
C TYR A 142 -14.28 38.08 -29.15
N LEU A 143 -13.23 37.30 -28.90
CA LEU A 143 -12.93 36.12 -29.73
C LEU A 143 -13.98 35.03 -29.51
N SER A 144 -14.49 34.87 -28.28
CA SER A 144 -15.63 33.99 -27.99
C SER A 144 -16.91 34.46 -28.71
N ASP A 145 -17.25 35.75 -28.65
CA ASP A 145 -18.39 36.31 -29.38
C ASP A 145 -18.26 36.14 -30.89
N SER A 146 -17.04 36.27 -31.43
CA SER A 146 -16.73 35.98 -32.82
C SER A 146 -17.02 34.52 -33.17
N ALA A 147 -16.55 33.57 -32.35
CA ALA A 147 -16.81 32.15 -32.54
C ALA A 147 -18.31 31.83 -32.48
N VAL A 148 -19.05 32.41 -31.54
CA VAL A 148 -20.51 32.26 -31.44
C VAL A 148 -21.22 32.78 -32.70
N CYS A 149 -20.78 33.91 -33.25
CA CYS A 149 -21.31 34.43 -34.51
C CYS A 149 -21.05 33.45 -35.66
N LEU A 150 -19.83 32.90 -35.77
CA LEU A 150 -19.51 31.88 -36.79
C LEU A 150 -20.44 30.65 -36.68
N VAL A 151 -20.75 30.19 -35.46
CA VAL A 151 -21.73 29.10 -35.26
C VAL A 151 -23.11 29.49 -35.77
N LYS A 152 -23.60 30.70 -35.47
CA LYS A 152 -24.90 31.19 -35.95
C LYS A 152 -24.94 31.38 -37.48
N GLY A 153 -23.78 31.64 -38.08
CA GLY A 153 -23.57 31.70 -39.53
C GLY A 153 -23.42 30.33 -40.22
N ASN A 154 -23.50 29.21 -39.48
CA ASN A 154 -23.21 27.84 -39.96
C ASN A 154 -21.77 27.63 -40.46
N MET A 155 -20.82 28.43 -39.99
CA MET A 155 -19.40 28.34 -40.34
C MET A 155 -18.64 27.52 -39.30
N PHE A 156 -19.04 26.26 -39.17
CA PHE A 156 -18.67 25.41 -38.04
C PHE A 156 -17.17 25.12 -37.95
N ASP A 157 -16.47 24.92 -39.06
CA ASP A 157 -15.02 24.63 -39.03
C ASP A 157 -14.21 25.80 -38.47
N GLN A 158 -14.51 27.02 -38.91
CA GLN A 158 -13.87 28.24 -38.42
C GLN A 158 -14.21 28.49 -36.95
N ALA A 159 -15.46 28.22 -36.55
CA ALA A 159 -15.86 28.33 -35.15
C ALA A 159 -15.10 27.34 -34.27
N ILE A 160 -14.96 26.07 -34.68
CA ILE A 160 -14.24 25.02 -33.95
C ILE A 160 -12.76 25.38 -33.79
N GLU A 161 -12.11 25.85 -34.86
CA GLU A 161 -10.71 26.30 -34.81
C GLU A 161 -10.54 27.44 -33.80
N LEU A 162 -11.43 28.44 -33.86
CA LEU A 162 -11.37 29.59 -32.97
C LEU A 162 -11.61 29.18 -31.51
N PHE A 163 -12.65 28.39 -31.21
CA PHE A 163 -12.89 27.89 -29.86
C PHE A 163 -11.72 27.08 -29.30
N THR A 164 -11.07 26.27 -30.13
CA THR A 164 -9.89 25.47 -29.72
C THR A 164 -8.70 26.34 -29.35
N SER A 165 -8.62 27.57 -29.89
CA SER A 165 -7.55 28.51 -29.60
C SER A 165 -7.74 29.31 -28.29
N LEU A 166 -8.95 29.30 -27.73
CA LEU A 166 -9.29 30.04 -26.51
C LEU A 166 -8.84 29.32 -25.24
N LYS A 167 -8.42 30.08 -24.23
CA LYS A 167 -7.93 29.50 -22.96
C LYS A 167 -9.04 29.22 -21.96
N SER A 168 -10.09 30.02 -22.00
CA SER A 168 -11.24 29.90 -21.10
C SER A 168 -12.53 30.08 -21.88
N LEU A 169 -13.50 29.23 -21.59
CA LEU A 169 -14.84 29.25 -22.18
C LEU A 169 -15.85 29.38 -21.04
N ASP A 170 -16.90 30.17 -21.27
CA ASP A 170 -18.08 30.20 -20.41
C ASP A 170 -19.11 29.17 -20.90
N ASP A 171 -20.21 29.02 -20.16
CA ASP A 171 -21.25 28.04 -20.48
C ASP A 171 -21.86 28.25 -21.87
N ALA A 172 -22.02 29.51 -22.30
CA ALA A 172 -22.55 29.84 -23.62
C ALA A 172 -21.58 29.45 -24.73
N ALA A 173 -20.29 29.68 -24.53
CA ALA A 173 -19.24 29.27 -25.45
C ALA A 173 -19.14 27.74 -25.51
N HIS A 174 -19.17 27.04 -24.39
CA HIS A 174 -19.23 25.57 -24.35
C HIS A 174 -20.45 25.02 -25.09
N TYR A 175 -21.61 25.66 -24.94
CA TYR A 175 -22.84 25.24 -25.64
C TYR A 175 -22.66 25.35 -27.16
N HIS A 176 -22.22 26.51 -27.64
CA HIS A 176 -22.04 26.76 -29.06
C HIS A 176 -20.89 25.94 -29.67
N PHE A 177 -19.82 25.70 -28.91
CA PHE A 177 -18.73 24.84 -29.33
C PHE A 177 -19.19 23.39 -29.50
N GLY A 178 -19.88 22.84 -28.49
CA GLY A 178 -20.47 21.50 -28.58
C GLY A 178 -21.48 21.39 -29.72
N TYR A 179 -22.30 22.42 -29.96
CA TYR A 179 -23.23 22.45 -31.09
C TYR A 179 -22.52 22.41 -32.44
N ALA A 180 -21.45 23.19 -32.62
CA ALA A 180 -20.65 23.18 -33.84
C ALA A 180 -19.99 21.82 -34.09
N LEU A 181 -19.43 21.20 -33.03
CA LEU A 181 -18.86 19.85 -33.08
C LEU A 181 -19.91 18.81 -33.48
N ALA A 182 -21.10 18.87 -32.89
CA ALA A 182 -22.19 17.96 -33.25
C ALA A 182 -22.63 18.11 -34.71
N LYS A 183 -22.64 19.34 -35.25
CA LYS A 183 -22.95 19.59 -36.67
C LYS A 183 -21.90 19.04 -37.63
N GLN A 184 -20.64 18.95 -37.20
CA GLN A 184 -19.57 18.29 -37.94
C GLN A 184 -19.49 16.77 -37.70
N GLY A 185 -20.45 16.18 -37.00
CA GLY A 185 -20.45 14.74 -36.71
C GLY A 185 -19.43 14.31 -35.66
N ARG A 186 -18.83 15.25 -34.92
CA ARG A 186 -17.91 14.99 -33.81
C ARG A 186 -18.67 14.87 -32.50
N TYR A 187 -19.58 13.88 -32.41
CA TYR A 187 -20.56 13.79 -31.33
C TYR A 187 -19.94 13.55 -29.95
N THR A 188 -18.91 12.70 -29.84
CA THR A 188 -18.20 12.45 -28.57
C THR A 188 -17.53 13.71 -28.05
N ASP A 189 -16.87 14.49 -28.92
CA ASP A 189 -16.25 15.77 -28.56
C ASP A 189 -17.30 16.81 -28.16
N ALA A 190 -18.45 16.81 -28.84
CA ALA A 190 -19.57 17.69 -28.54
C ALA A 190 -20.12 17.46 -27.13
N LEU A 191 -20.31 16.19 -26.74
CA LEU A 191 -20.74 15.82 -25.39
C LEU A 191 -19.71 16.26 -24.35
N GLY A 192 -18.41 16.07 -24.60
CA GLY A 192 -17.35 16.53 -23.70
C GLY A 192 -17.39 18.05 -23.46
N GLN A 193 -17.74 18.86 -24.46
CA GLN A 193 -17.94 20.31 -24.25
C GLN A 193 -19.19 20.61 -23.42
N TRP A 194 -20.27 19.87 -23.65
CA TRP A 194 -21.53 20.06 -22.94
C TRP A 194 -21.50 19.57 -21.48
N GLU A 195 -20.56 18.71 -21.11
CA GLU A 195 -20.34 18.26 -19.72
C GLU A 195 -19.76 19.33 -18.79
N MET A 196 -19.15 20.36 -19.39
CA MET A 196 -18.63 21.54 -18.70
C MET A 196 -19.73 22.49 -18.24
N ILE A 197 -20.97 22.29 -18.72
CA ILE A 197 -22.12 23.13 -18.42
C ILE A 197 -22.93 22.47 -17.30
N ASP A 198 -23.14 23.17 -16.19
CA ASP A 198 -24.02 22.72 -15.11
C ASP A 198 -25.42 23.31 -15.29
N SER A 199 -26.27 22.62 -16.07
CA SER A 199 -27.63 23.04 -16.35
C SER A 199 -28.63 21.90 -16.13
N GLY A 200 -29.69 22.19 -15.37
CA GLY A 200 -30.84 21.31 -15.18
C GLY A 200 -31.96 21.49 -16.22
N ASP A 201 -31.71 22.23 -17.31
CA ASP A 201 -32.71 22.46 -18.35
C ASP A 201 -33.04 21.16 -19.09
N ALA A 202 -34.30 20.73 -19.00
CA ALA A 202 -34.79 19.50 -19.61
C ALA A 202 -34.63 19.46 -21.14
N ALA A 203 -34.71 20.61 -21.82
CA ALA A 203 -34.52 20.68 -23.28
C ALA A 203 -33.04 20.45 -23.65
N PHE A 204 -32.11 20.99 -22.84
CA PHE A 204 -30.68 20.78 -23.04
C PHE A 204 -30.28 19.32 -22.75
N ILE A 205 -30.80 18.74 -21.66
CA ILE A 205 -30.58 17.31 -21.35
C ILE A 205 -31.13 16.41 -22.47
N ALA A 206 -32.32 16.72 -23.00
CA ALA A 206 -32.88 16.00 -24.15
C ALA A 206 -31.99 16.12 -25.40
N GLN A 207 -31.38 17.27 -25.63
CA GLN A 207 -30.42 17.48 -26.72
C GLN A 207 -29.14 16.67 -26.52
N GLN A 208 -28.60 16.63 -25.30
CA GLN A 208 -27.45 15.77 -24.96
C GLN A 208 -27.76 14.29 -25.26
N HIS A 209 -28.93 13.79 -24.87
CA HIS A 209 -29.34 12.42 -25.19
C HIS A 209 -29.45 12.16 -26.71
N GLN A 210 -29.96 13.11 -27.49
CA GLN A 210 -30.00 12.97 -28.94
C GLN A 210 -28.61 12.86 -29.57
N VAL A 211 -27.65 13.67 -29.09
CA VAL A 211 -26.27 13.61 -29.56
C VAL A 211 -25.59 12.31 -29.10
N LEU A 212 -25.89 11.84 -27.89
CA LEU A 212 -25.43 10.55 -27.39
C LEU A 212 -25.93 9.39 -28.27
N ASP A 213 -27.20 9.38 -28.65
CA ASP A 213 -27.74 8.37 -29.59
C ASP A 213 -27.02 8.39 -30.94
N LEU A 214 -26.63 9.57 -31.43
CA LEU A 214 -25.85 9.71 -32.67
C LEU A 214 -24.41 9.22 -32.50
N ALA A 215 -23.77 9.55 -31.37
CA ALA A 215 -22.43 9.06 -31.04
C ALA A 215 -22.39 7.52 -30.98
N VAL A 216 -23.37 6.90 -30.31
CA VAL A 216 -23.48 5.44 -30.20
C VAL A 216 -23.74 4.79 -31.57
N LYS A 217 -24.59 5.39 -32.41
CA LYS A 217 -24.81 4.92 -33.78
C LYS A 217 -23.54 4.99 -34.63
N GLN A 218 -22.78 6.07 -34.51
CA GLN A 218 -21.50 6.24 -35.20
C GLN A 218 -20.48 5.19 -34.73
N LEU A 219 -20.36 4.97 -33.43
CA LEU A 219 -19.48 3.93 -32.88
C LEU A 219 -19.83 2.55 -33.41
N ASN A 220 -21.11 2.19 -33.40
CA ASN A 220 -21.55 0.90 -33.95
C ASN A 220 -21.27 0.79 -35.45
N ALA A 221 -21.46 1.87 -36.22
CA ALA A 221 -21.13 1.89 -37.64
C ALA A 221 -19.61 1.71 -37.87
N SER A 222 -18.77 2.41 -37.12
CA SER A 222 -17.31 2.30 -37.19
C SER A 222 -16.82 0.89 -36.86
N MET A 223 -17.42 0.24 -35.87
CA MET A 223 -17.15 -1.16 -35.53
C MET A 223 -17.49 -2.11 -36.68
N ASN A 224 -18.69 -1.99 -37.25
CA ASN A 224 -19.12 -2.84 -38.35
C ASN A 224 -18.28 -2.64 -39.63
N ALA A 225 -17.71 -1.45 -39.82
CA ALA A 225 -16.81 -1.15 -40.92
C ALA A 225 -15.37 -1.64 -40.71
N GLY A 226 -15.03 -2.17 -39.52
CA GLY A 226 -13.66 -2.58 -39.19
C GLY A 226 -12.68 -1.39 -39.11
N SER A 227 -13.13 -0.26 -38.57
CA SER A 227 -12.34 0.97 -38.45
C SER A 227 -11.25 0.86 -37.37
N ASP A 228 -10.52 1.95 -37.12
CA ASP A 228 -9.48 2.02 -36.09
C ASP A 228 -10.01 1.67 -34.68
N ILE A 229 -9.60 0.50 -34.18
CA ILE A 229 -10.03 -0.05 -32.89
C ILE A 229 -9.57 0.84 -31.73
N ASN A 230 -8.40 1.49 -31.84
CA ASN A 230 -7.92 2.39 -30.78
C ASN A 230 -8.81 3.62 -30.66
N GLY A 231 -9.17 4.25 -31.78
CA GLY A 231 -10.13 5.35 -31.82
C GLY A 231 -11.49 4.96 -31.23
N ILE A 232 -12.01 3.78 -31.59
CA ILE A 232 -13.30 3.30 -31.06
C ILE A 232 -13.22 3.06 -29.54
N LEU A 233 -12.14 2.45 -29.06
CA LEU A 233 -11.93 2.24 -27.62
C LEU A 233 -11.86 3.58 -26.86
N ALA A 234 -11.13 4.56 -27.40
CA ALA A 234 -11.01 5.88 -26.80
C ALA A 234 -12.37 6.60 -26.75
N ASP A 235 -13.15 6.55 -27.83
CA ASP A 235 -14.48 7.15 -27.88
C ASP A 235 -15.47 6.46 -26.93
N ALA A 236 -15.48 5.12 -26.87
CA ALA A 236 -16.32 4.38 -25.96
C ALA A 236 -15.97 4.69 -24.49
N GLY A 237 -14.67 4.80 -24.17
CA GLY A 237 -14.20 5.22 -22.84
C GLY A 237 -14.68 6.62 -22.47
N ARG A 238 -14.50 7.60 -23.37
CA ARG A 238 -14.98 8.98 -23.14
C ARG A 238 -16.49 9.06 -22.90
N LEU A 239 -17.28 8.25 -23.59
CA LEU A 239 -18.71 8.18 -23.35
C LEU A 239 -19.05 7.52 -22.00
N LEU A 240 -18.35 6.45 -21.62
CA LEU A 240 -18.56 5.77 -20.33
C LEU A 240 -18.29 6.68 -19.14
N ASP A 241 -17.25 7.50 -19.21
CA ASP A 241 -16.89 8.46 -18.16
C ASP A 241 -17.84 9.68 -18.13
N GLY A 242 -18.68 9.83 -19.16
CA GLY A 242 -19.51 10.99 -19.38
C GLY A 242 -20.77 11.08 -18.51
N LYS A 243 -21.13 12.30 -18.09
CA LYS A 243 -22.34 12.57 -17.30
C LYS A 243 -23.62 12.17 -18.04
N SER A 244 -23.60 12.30 -19.38
CA SER A 244 -24.75 12.03 -20.25
C SER A 244 -25.24 10.58 -20.25
N VAL A 245 -24.41 9.63 -19.78
CA VAL A 245 -24.74 8.19 -19.73
C VAL A 245 -25.25 7.75 -18.34
N HIS A 246 -25.10 8.61 -17.32
CA HIS A 246 -25.50 8.29 -15.95
C HIS A 246 -27.02 8.01 -15.86
N GLY A 247 -27.38 6.90 -15.19
CA GLY A 247 -28.78 6.46 -15.07
C GLY A 247 -29.29 5.62 -16.25
N ASN A 248 -28.46 5.36 -17.28
CA ASN A 248 -28.77 4.43 -18.37
C ASN A 248 -27.90 3.16 -18.27
N ASP A 249 -28.21 2.30 -17.31
CA ASP A 249 -27.44 1.08 -17.01
C ASP A 249 -27.24 0.18 -18.23
N ARG A 250 -28.23 0.13 -19.13
CA ARG A 250 -28.14 -0.67 -20.36
C ARG A 250 -27.06 -0.12 -21.29
N LEU A 251 -26.97 1.20 -21.44
CA LEU A 251 -25.97 1.83 -22.29
C LEU A 251 -24.58 1.72 -21.67
N VAL A 252 -24.44 1.96 -20.36
CA VAL A 252 -23.19 1.73 -19.61
C VAL A 252 -22.68 0.32 -19.84
N LYS A 253 -23.54 -0.69 -19.64
CA LYS A 253 -23.17 -2.09 -19.87
C LYS A 253 -22.79 -2.36 -21.33
N GLY A 254 -23.53 -1.81 -22.28
CA GLY A 254 -23.26 -1.97 -23.71
C GLY A 254 -21.92 -1.38 -24.15
N LEU A 255 -21.61 -0.16 -23.71
CA LEU A 255 -20.31 0.48 -23.96
C LEU A 255 -19.18 -0.27 -23.27
N GLY A 256 -19.41 -0.79 -22.06
CA GLY A 256 -18.43 -1.63 -21.37
C GLY A 256 -18.07 -2.90 -22.13
N VAL A 257 -19.08 -3.61 -22.66
CA VAL A 257 -18.88 -4.78 -23.52
C VAL A 257 -18.10 -4.42 -24.78
N LEU A 258 -18.43 -3.27 -25.40
CA LEU A 258 -17.73 -2.79 -26.58
C LEU A 258 -16.24 -2.50 -26.28
N SER A 259 -15.95 -1.78 -25.20
CA SER A 259 -14.57 -1.47 -24.81
C SER A 259 -13.76 -2.74 -24.55
N ASP A 260 -14.33 -3.73 -23.87
CA ASP A 260 -13.65 -5.01 -23.62
C ASP A 260 -13.43 -5.81 -24.91
N TYR A 261 -14.39 -5.79 -25.85
CA TYR A 261 -14.19 -6.36 -27.18
C TYR A 261 -13.04 -5.69 -27.94
N CYS A 262 -12.95 -4.36 -27.91
CA CYS A 262 -11.85 -3.62 -28.54
C CYS A 262 -10.50 -3.99 -27.91
N ARG A 263 -10.42 -4.06 -26.57
CA ARG A 263 -9.22 -4.50 -25.85
C ARG A 263 -8.80 -5.92 -26.23
N LEU A 264 -9.73 -6.86 -26.33
CA LEU A 264 -9.44 -8.22 -26.79
C LEU A 264 -8.94 -8.25 -28.24
N SER A 265 -9.55 -7.44 -29.10
CA SER A 265 -9.14 -7.33 -30.51
C SER A 265 -7.72 -6.76 -30.64
N LEU A 266 -7.33 -5.84 -29.76
CA LEU A 266 -5.97 -5.30 -29.66
C LEU A 266 -4.99 -6.29 -29.00
N ALA A 267 -5.44 -7.09 -28.05
CA ALA A 267 -4.62 -8.10 -27.38
C ALA A 267 -4.18 -9.22 -28.32
N LYS A 268 -5.00 -9.57 -29.33
CA LYS A 268 -4.69 -10.64 -30.28
C LYS A 268 -3.37 -10.43 -31.06
N PRO A 269 -3.14 -9.33 -31.78
CA PRO A 269 -1.86 -9.13 -32.48
C PRO A 269 -0.68 -9.03 -31.50
N LEU A 270 -0.87 -8.44 -30.32
CA LEU A 270 0.18 -8.37 -29.28
C LEU A 270 0.59 -9.76 -28.78
N TRP A 271 -0.39 -10.64 -28.60
CA TRP A 271 -0.17 -12.05 -28.28
C TRP A 271 0.65 -12.75 -29.35
N GLU A 272 0.30 -12.57 -30.62
CA GLU A 272 1.02 -13.17 -31.76
C GLU A 272 2.48 -12.67 -31.84
N THR A 273 2.75 -11.42 -31.45
CA THR A 273 4.11 -10.86 -31.39
C THR A 273 4.86 -11.17 -30.09
N GLY A 274 4.22 -11.82 -29.11
CA GLY A 274 4.81 -12.15 -27.81
C GLY A 274 4.94 -10.99 -26.82
N ASP A 275 4.22 -9.88 -27.04
CA ASP A 275 4.20 -8.74 -26.11
C ASP A 275 3.15 -8.98 -25.02
N TYR A 276 3.44 -9.94 -24.14
CA TYR A 276 2.54 -10.32 -23.06
C TYR A 276 2.37 -9.23 -22.00
N GLY A 277 3.31 -8.29 -21.89
CA GLY A 277 3.21 -7.16 -20.96
C GLY A 277 2.12 -6.17 -21.38
N ALA A 278 2.07 -5.84 -22.68
CA ALA A 278 0.99 -5.04 -23.24
C ALA A 278 -0.37 -5.75 -23.15
N VAL A 279 -0.39 -7.08 -23.37
CA VAL A 279 -1.61 -7.89 -23.16
C VAL A 279 -2.10 -7.79 -21.72
N ALA A 280 -1.22 -7.97 -20.73
CA ALA A 280 -1.59 -7.89 -19.31
C ALA A 280 -2.22 -6.53 -18.97
N THR A 281 -1.64 -5.44 -19.47
CA THR A 281 -2.18 -4.07 -19.30
C THR A 281 -3.59 -3.93 -19.85
N LEU A 282 -3.87 -4.50 -21.03
CA LEU A 282 -5.21 -4.47 -21.63
C LEU A 282 -6.22 -5.26 -20.77
N LEU A 283 -5.86 -6.47 -20.31
CA LEU A 283 -6.73 -7.31 -19.48
C LEU A 283 -7.03 -6.66 -18.12
N GLU A 284 -6.03 -6.01 -17.51
CA GLU A 284 -6.20 -5.28 -16.25
C GLU A 284 -7.14 -4.07 -16.36
N SER A 285 -7.44 -3.58 -17.56
CA SER A 285 -8.38 -2.47 -17.78
C SER A 285 -9.80 -2.92 -18.15
N MET A 286 -10.04 -4.24 -18.24
CA MET A 286 -11.35 -4.77 -18.61
C MET A 286 -12.37 -4.63 -17.47
N ILE A 287 -13.65 -4.60 -17.82
CA ILE A 287 -14.76 -4.59 -16.85
C ILE A 287 -15.10 -6.03 -16.45
N PHE A 288 -15.15 -6.94 -17.43
CA PHE A 288 -15.55 -8.35 -17.21
C PHE A 288 -14.37 -9.26 -16.80
N LYS A 289 -13.52 -8.82 -15.87
CA LYS A 289 -12.32 -9.58 -15.44
C LYS A 289 -12.62 -10.94 -14.79
N GLN A 290 -13.84 -11.13 -14.32
CA GLN A 290 -14.31 -12.37 -13.69
C GLN A 290 -14.83 -13.40 -14.70
N ASP A 291 -14.93 -13.02 -15.98
CA ASP A 291 -15.32 -13.95 -17.04
C ASP A 291 -14.27 -15.09 -17.13
N PRO A 292 -14.69 -16.36 -17.08
CA PRO A 292 -13.78 -17.51 -17.11
C PRO A 292 -12.77 -17.50 -18.27
N ALA A 293 -13.15 -17.04 -19.46
CA ALA A 293 -12.24 -16.96 -20.60
C ALA A 293 -11.16 -15.90 -20.41
N ILE A 294 -11.51 -14.77 -19.77
CA ILE A 294 -10.56 -13.71 -19.42
C ILE A 294 -9.61 -14.15 -18.31
N ILE A 295 -10.10 -14.93 -17.35
CA ILE A 295 -9.26 -15.55 -16.30
C ILE A 295 -8.23 -16.50 -16.93
N VAL A 296 -8.66 -17.37 -17.86
CA VAL A 296 -7.77 -18.28 -18.58
C VAL A 296 -6.72 -17.50 -19.38
N LEU A 297 -7.14 -16.46 -20.12
CA LEU A 297 -6.22 -15.62 -20.88
C LEU A 297 -5.22 -14.92 -19.96
N SER A 298 -5.66 -14.38 -18.81
CA SER A 298 -4.79 -13.76 -17.81
C SER A 298 -3.78 -14.75 -17.23
N ALA A 299 -4.22 -15.97 -16.90
CA ALA A 299 -3.34 -17.04 -16.42
C ALA A 299 -2.25 -17.39 -17.44
N LEU A 300 -2.61 -17.52 -18.72
CA LEU A 300 -1.64 -17.79 -19.79
C LEU A 300 -0.68 -16.60 -20.01
N THR A 301 -1.18 -15.36 -20.00
CA THR A 301 -0.36 -14.15 -20.09
C THR A 301 0.70 -14.12 -18.99
N TYR A 302 0.29 -14.29 -17.72
CA TYR A 302 1.24 -14.29 -16.61
C TYR A 302 2.16 -15.51 -16.60
N TYR A 303 1.73 -16.66 -17.13
CA TYR A 303 2.62 -17.81 -17.33
C TYR A 303 3.77 -17.52 -18.30
N HIS A 304 3.50 -16.81 -19.39
CA HIS A 304 4.55 -16.36 -20.31
C HIS A 304 5.42 -15.27 -19.72
N LEU A 305 4.86 -14.32 -18.97
CA LEU A 305 5.65 -13.28 -18.30
C LEU A 305 6.59 -13.87 -17.23
N ALA A 306 6.09 -14.80 -16.42
CA ALA A 306 6.84 -15.48 -15.35
C ALA A 306 8.04 -16.29 -15.87
N GLU A 307 8.09 -16.62 -17.16
CA GLU A 307 9.25 -17.28 -17.76
C GLU A 307 10.52 -16.42 -17.75
N THR A 308 10.35 -15.10 -17.84
CA THR A 308 11.48 -14.15 -17.94
C THR A 308 11.54 -13.17 -16.78
N GLN A 309 10.43 -12.96 -16.08
CA GLN A 309 10.27 -11.90 -15.08
C GLN A 309 9.67 -12.46 -13.79
N ALA A 310 10.52 -12.60 -12.76
CA ALA A 310 10.19 -13.22 -11.47
C ALA A 310 8.99 -12.57 -10.74
N GLU A 311 8.78 -11.26 -10.91
CA GLU A 311 7.69 -10.52 -10.28
C GLU A 311 6.29 -11.00 -10.70
N TYR A 312 6.17 -11.62 -11.90
CA TYR A 312 4.90 -12.13 -12.41
C TYR A 312 4.60 -13.57 -11.99
N THR A 313 5.55 -14.28 -11.36
CA THR A 313 5.33 -15.66 -10.90
C THR A 313 4.23 -15.75 -9.86
N ARG A 314 4.11 -14.72 -9.02
CA ARG A 314 3.06 -14.66 -8.02
C ARG A 314 1.67 -14.42 -8.63
N PRO A 315 1.45 -13.36 -9.43
CA PRO A 315 0.23 -13.21 -10.22
C PRO A 315 -0.11 -14.45 -11.06
N MET A 316 0.89 -15.08 -11.67
CA MET A 316 0.72 -16.34 -12.40
C MET A 316 0.10 -17.42 -11.53
N ALA A 317 0.68 -17.70 -10.36
CA ALA A 317 0.14 -18.69 -9.42
C ALA A 317 -1.33 -18.41 -9.05
N ASP A 318 -1.67 -17.15 -8.73
CA ASP A 318 -3.01 -16.74 -8.30
C ASP A 318 -4.08 -16.94 -9.38
N TYR A 319 -3.78 -16.55 -10.64
CA TYR A 319 -4.70 -16.71 -11.76
C TYR A 319 -4.72 -18.15 -12.31
N TRP A 320 -3.58 -18.85 -12.29
CA TRP A 320 -3.46 -20.18 -12.88
C TRP A 320 -4.35 -21.21 -12.18
N LEU A 321 -4.30 -21.27 -10.85
CA LEU A 321 -5.17 -22.19 -10.10
C LEU A 321 -6.64 -21.84 -10.31
N THR A 322 -7.00 -20.56 -10.29
CA THR A 322 -8.36 -20.12 -10.57
C THR A 322 -8.83 -20.57 -11.98
N ALA A 323 -7.97 -20.46 -12.99
CA ALA A 323 -8.25 -20.94 -14.35
C ALA A 323 -8.40 -22.46 -14.42
N VAL A 324 -7.53 -23.22 -13.74
CA VAL A 324 -7.55 -24.70 -13.73
C VAL A 324 -8.81 -25.26 -13.07
N TYR A 325 -9.39 -24.54 -12.11
CA TYR A 325 -10.62 -24.94 -11.44
C TYR A 325 -11.88 -24.29 -12.06
N SER A 326 -11.73 -23.50 -13.13
CA SER A 326 -12.85 -22.84 -13.80
C SER A 326 -13.80 -23.81 -14.52
N SER A 327 -15.04 -23.36 -14.72
CA SER A 327 -16.05 -24.09 -15.51
C SER A 327 -15.66 -24.28 -16.97
N ASP A 328 -14.83 -23.39 -17.51
CA ASP A 328 -14.43 -23.45 -18.92
C ASP A 328 -13.48 -24.61 -19.21
N LEU A 329 -12.59 -24.94 -18.27
CA LEU A 329 -11.78 -26.15 -18.39
C LEU A 329 -12.67 -27.40 -18.37
N ALA A 330 -13.66 -27.45 -17.47
CA ALA A 330 -14.61 -28.56 -17.41
C ALA A 330 -15.35 -28.74 -18.74
N LYS A 331 -15.89 -27.65 -19.31
CA LYS A 331 -16.55 -27.64 -20.62
C LYS A 331 -15.63 -28.08 -21.76
N ALA A 332 -14.38 -27.63 -21.77
CA ALA A 332 -13.43 -27.95 -22.82
C ALA A 332 -12.97 -29.43 -22.81
N VAL A 333 -12.87 -30.04 -21.63
CA VAL A 333 -12.42 -31.44 -21.47
C VAL A 333 -13.58 -32.44 -21.65
N GLY A 334 -14.80 -32.04 -21.28
CA GLY A 334 -16.02 -32.82 -21.29
C GLY A 334 -16.34 -33.47 -19.93
N ASP A 335 -17.50 -34.14 -19.85
CA ASP A 335 -18.10 -34.61 -18.58
C ASP A 335 -17.41 -35.81 -17.91
N ASP A 336 -16.27 -36.30 -18.43
CA ASP A 336 -15.50 -37.39 -17.79
C ASP A 336 -14.68 -36.82 -16.62
N PRO A 337 -15.06 -37.10 -15.35
CA PRO A 337 -14.39 -36.51 -14.20
C PRO A 337 -12.94 -37.01 -14.06
N GLY A 338 -12.66 -38.25 -14.45
CA GLY A 338 -11.32 -38.83 -14.38
C GLY A 338 -10.38 -38.25 -15.43
N LYS A 339 -10.91 -37.89 -16.60
CA LYS A 339 -10.15 -37.16 -17.63
C LYS A 339 -9.88 -35.72 -17.20
N LEU A 340 -10.89 -35.04 -16.65
CA LEU A 340 -10.76 -33.67 -16.14
C LEU A 340 -9.70 -33.58 -15.03
N ASP A 341 -9.72 -34.50 -14.08
CA ASP A 341 -8.74 -34.54 -12.99
C ASP A 341 -7.30 -34.75 -13.53
N LYS A 342 -7.12 -35.67 -14.49
CA LYS A 342 -5.80 -35.86 -15.15
C LYS A 342 -5.31 -34.60 -15.85
N VAL A 343 -6.19 -33.86 -16.52
CA VAL A 343 -5.83 -32.59 -17.17
C VAL A 343 -5.46 -31.54 -16.13
N ARG A 344 -6.26 -31.39 -15.06
CA ARG A 344 -5.97 -30.47 -13.95
C ARG A 344 -4.61 -30.75 -13.33
N GLN A 345 -4.33 -32.00 -12.96
CA GLN A 345 -3.03 -32.40 -12.40
C GLN A 345 -1.87 -32.10 -13.35
N ARG A 346 -2.04 -32.28 -14.66
CA ARG A 346 -1.00 -31.93 -15.64
C ARG A 346 -0.75 -30.43 -15.69
N LEU A 347 -1.80 -29.60 -15.67
CA LEU A 347 -1.68 -28.14 -15.67
C LEU A 347 -1.08 -27.61 -14.36
N ILE A 348 -1.42 -28.22 -13.23
CA ILE A 348 -0.81 -27.91 -11.92
C ILE A 348 0.69 -28.19 -11.96
N ARG A 349 1.11 -29.37 -12.46
CA ARG A 349 2.55 -29.70 -12.60
C ARG A 349 3.29 -28.73 -13.53
N MET A 350 2.63 -28.20 -14.55
CA MET A 350 3.24 -27.18 -15.42
C MET A 350 3.54 -25.89 -14.64
N ALA A 351 2.64 -25.42 -13.79
CA ALA A 351 2.87 -24.26 -12.93
C ALA A 351 3.94 -24.54 -11.87
N GLU A 352 3.91 -25.71 -11.22
CA GLU A 352 4.95 -26.12 -10.24
C GLU A 352 6.34 -26.10 -10.89
N ASN A 353 6.48 -26.66 -12.10
CA ASN A 353 7.74 -26.63 -12.84
C ASN A 353 8.17 -25.20 -13.15
N ARG A 354 7.25 -24.30 -13.52
CA ARG A 354 7.57 -22.89 -13.79
C ARG A 354 8.04 -22.16 -12.53
N ILE A 355 7.38 -22.36 -11.39
CA ILE A 355 7.77 -21.78 -10.10
C ILE A 355 9.18 -22.29 -9.69
N ASN A 356 9.44 -23.58 -9.86
CA ASN A 356 10.70 -24.20 -9.46
C ASN A 356 11.89 -23.89 -10.38
N THR A 357 11.64 -23.46 -11.62
CA THR A 357 12.70 -23.15 -12.61
C THR A 357 12.94 -21.64 -12.78
N MET A 358 12.30 -20.81 -11.95
CA MET A 358 12.39 -19.36 -12.03
C MET A 358 13.80 -18.84 -11.72
N ALA A 359 14.25 -17.85 -12.50
CA ALA A 359 15.44 -17.06 -12.21
C ALA A 359 15.12 -16.06 -11.08
N GLY A 360 15.20 -16.51 -9.82
CA GLY A 360 15.03 -15.68 -8.62
C GLY A 360 15.84 -16.22 -7.45
N SER A 361 15.70 -15.59 -6.27
CA SER A 361 16.32 -16.13 -5.05
C SER A 361 15.60 -17.40 -4.60
N ASP A 362 16.36 -18.36 -4.07
CA ASP A 362 15.80 -19.62 -3.56
C ASP A 362 14.70 -19.41 -2.50
N ASP A 363 14.84 -18.36 -1.70
CA ASP A 363 13.85 -17.99 -0.67
C ASP A 363 12.52 -17.52 -1.29
N LEU A 364 12.58 -16.70 -2.34
CA LEU A 364 11.38 -16.26 -3.06
C LEU A 364 10.69 -17.43 -3.76
N ASN A 365 11.47 -18.30 -4.41
CA ASN A 365 10.97 -19.51 -5.05
C ASN A 365 10.23 -20.41 -4.05
N ARG A 366 10.83 -20.63 -2.86
CA ARG A 366 10.24 -21.44 -1.80
C ARG A 366 8.97 -20.82 -1.24
N ALA A 367 8.95 -19.50 -1.04
CA ALA A 367 7.76 -18.81 -0.55
C ALA A 367 6.59 -18.91 -1.55
N VAL A 368 6.85 -18.70 -2.85
CA VAL A 368 5.83 -18.83 -3.90
C VAL A 368 5.35 -20.28 -4.02
N ALA A 369 6.25 -21.26 -3.99
CA ALA A 369 5.90 -22.68 -4.04
C ALA A 369 5.02 -23.09 -2.84
N THR A 370 5.41 -22.68 -1.63
CA THR A 370 4.62 -22.96 -0.41
C THR A 370 3.22 -22.36 -0.51
N HIS A 371 3.12 -21.13 -1.01
CA HIS A 371 1.81 -20.51 -1.20
C HIS A 371 0.97 -21.20 -2.27
N PHE A 372 1.57 -21.60 -3.38
CA PHE A 372 0.89 -22.34 -4.44
C PHE A 372 0.37 -23.70 -3.94
N ASP A 373 1.15 -24.40 -3.11
CA ASP A 373 0.73 -25.66 -2.50
C ASP A 373 -0.42 -25.50 -1.51
N MET A 374 -0.42 -24.41 -0.74
CA MET A 374 -1.56 -24.04 0.10
C MET A 374 -2.80 -23.79 -0.75
N ASP A 375 -2.72 -22.93 -1.76
CA ASP A 375 -3.84 -22.59 -2.63
C ASP A 375 -4.39 -23.83 -3.35
N LYS A 376 -3.52 -24.72 -3.81
CA LYS A 376 -3.91 -26.01 -4.43
C LYS A 376 -4.78 -26.84 -3.49
N SER A 377 -4.39 -26.93 -2.22
CA SER A 377 -5.17 -27.65 -1.20
C SER A 377 -6.51 -26.96 -0.95
N LEU A 378 -6.51 -25.63 -0.82
CA LEU A 378 -7.73 -24.84 -0.65
C LEU A 378 -8.69 -24.99 -1.84
N MET A 379 -8.17 -25.04 -3.08
CA MET A 379 -9.00 -25.21 -4.28
C MET A 379 -9.68 -26.58 -4.30
N ALA A 380 -9.00 -27.62 -3.83
CA ALA A 380 -9.57 -28.95 -3.71
C ALA A 380 -10.70 -28.99 -2.67
N ASP A 381 -10.53 -28.32 -1.51
CA ASP A 381 -11.57 -28.22 -0.50
C ASP A 381 -12.78 -27.44 -1.01
N LEU A 382 -12.57 -26.28 -1.64
CA LEU A 382 -13.64 -25.49 -2.23
C LEU A 382 -14.41 -26.29 -3.30
N LEU A 383 -13.69 -27.02 -4.16
CA LEU A 383 -14.31 -27.89 -5.16
C LEU A 383 -15.22 -28.94 -4.51
N ALA A 384 -14.78 -29.57 -3.42
CA ALA A 384 -15.54 -30.60 -2.72
C ALA A 384 -16.80 -30.06 -2.04
N ILE A 385 -16.75 -28.85 -1.46
CA ILE A 385 -17.90 -28.25 -0.74
C ILE A 385 -18.81 -27.39 -1.63
N SER A 386 -18.39 -27.08 -2.87
CA SER A 386 -19.16 -26.21 -3.77
C SER A 386 -20.51 -26.77 -4.23
N GLY A 387 -20.72 -28.09 -4.20
CA GLY A 387 -21.96 -28.72 -4.64
C GLY A 387 -22.40 -28.26 -6.05
N ASP A 388 -23.69 -27.91 -6.18
CA ASP A 388 -24.30 -27.45 -7.43
C ASP A 388 -23.94 -25.98 -7.81
N LEU A 389 -23.23 -25.25 -6.94
CA LEU A 389 -22.80 -23.87 -7.22
C LEU A 389 -21.80 -23.79 -8.39
N GLN A 390 -21.23 -24.92 -8.83
CA GLN A 390 -20.45 -25.01 -10.06
C GLN A 390 -21.24 -24.66 -11.32
N GLU A 391 -22.58 -24.83 -11.30
CA GLU A 391 -23.45 -24.51 -12.44
C GLU A 391 -23.79 -23.01 -12.51
N SER A 392 -23.53 -22.25 -11.44
CA SER A 392 -23.73 -20.79 -11.43
C SER A 392 -22.66 -20.09 -12.28
N HIS A 393 -22.96 -19.89 -13.56
CA HIS A 393 -22.07 -19.31 -14.58
C HIS A 393 -21.57 -17.88 -14.32
N SER A 394 -22.01 -17.19 -13.27
CA SER A 394 -21.72 -15.76 -13.07
C SER A 394 -20.59 -15.43 -12.11
N VAL A 395 -20.12 -16.37 -11.26
CA VAL A 395 -19.10 -16.09 -10.25
C VAL A 395 -18.13 -17.27 -10.14
N PRO A 396 -16.80 -17.04 -10.19
CA PRO A 396 -15.82 -18.10 -10.02
C PRO A 396 -15.68 -18.45 -8.54
N TRP A 397 -16.64 -19.19 -8.00
CA TRP A 397 -16.71 -19.57 -6.58
C TRP A 397 -15.49 -20.36 -6.11
N ILE A 398 -14.85 -21.10 -7.01
CA ILE A 398 -13.62 -21.86 -6.76
C ILE A 398 -12.45 -21.04 -7.31
N SER A 399 -11.91 -20.17 -6.46
CA SER A 399 -10.81 -19.24 -6.81
C SER A 399 -9.85 -19.07 -5.65
N THR A 400 -8.61 -18.70 -5.94
CA THR A 400 -7.60 -18.43 -4.91
C THR A 400 -8.01 -17.28 -3.97
N PRO A 401 -7.57 -17.27 -2.70
CA PRO A 401 -7.89 -16.19 -1.79
C PRO A 401 -7.48 -14.79 -2.29
N CYS A 402 -6.33 -14.69 -2.96
CA CYS A 402 -5.86 -13.45 -3.57
C CYS A 402 -6.84 -12.96 -4.66
N PHE A 403 -7.32 -13.87 -5.52
CA PHE A 403 -8.30 -13.56 -6.56
C PHE A 403 -9.62 -13.07 -5.95
N LEU A 404 -10.19 -13.79 -4.99
CA LEU A 404 -11.47 -13.41 -4.38
C LEU A 404 -11.40 -12.08 -3.63
N LYS A 405 -10.28 -11.82 -2.93
CA LYS A 405 -10.04 -10.55 -2.26
C LYS A 405 -10.02 -9.38 -3.25
N ARG A 406 -9.34 -9.55 -4.39
CA ARG A 406 -9.25 -8.54 -5.46
C ARG A 406 -10.62 -8.13 -6.01
N TYR A 407 -11.58 -9.06 -6.02
CA TYR A 407 -12.90 -8.85 -6.59
C TYR A 407 -14.04 -8.74 -5.56
N GLY A 408 -13.72 -8.70 -4.26
CA GLY A 408 -14.71 -8.53 -3.19
C GLY A 408 -15.64 -9.73 -3.00
N LEU A 409 -15.17 -10.94 -3.27
CA LEU A 409 -15.96 -12.18 -3.23
C LEU A 409 -15.65 -13.07 -2.01
N SER A 410 -14.70 -12.68 -1.16
CA SER A 410 -14.23 -13.49 -0.02
C SER A 410 -15.34 -13.83 0.98
N ASP A 411 -16.23 -12.89 1.31
CA ASP A 411 -17.27 -13.10 2.34
C ASP A 411 -18.23 -14.22 1.98
N ALA A 412 -18.55 -14.36 0.69
CA ALA A 412 -19.46 -15.36 0.21
C ALA A 412 -18.81 -16.77 0.24
N VAL A 413 -17.50 -16.87 -0.02
CA VAL A 413 -16.75 -18.13 0.16
C VAL A 413 -16.58 -18.47 1.64
N LEU A 414 -16.37 -17.49 2.52
CA LEU A 414 -16.33 -17.73 3.96
C LEU A 414 -17.68 -18.25 4.49
N ALA A 415 -18.80 -17.75 3.98
CA ALA A 415 -20.13 -18.27 4.31
C ALA A 415 -20.26 -19.75 3.90
N MET A 416 -19.86 -20.11 2.68
CA MET A 416 -19.86 -21.49 2.19
C MET A 416 -18.98 -22.41 3.05
N ILE A 417 -17.81 -21.96 3.47
CA ILE A 417 -16.93 -22.71 4.39
C ILE A 417 -17.64 -22.97 5.72
N ARG A 418 -18.33 -21.97 6.29
CA ARG A 418 -19.09 -22.13 7.55
C ARG A 418 -20.25 -23.11 7.43
N GLU A 419 -20.98 -23.06 6.32
CA GLU A 419 -22.10 -23.98 6.07
C GLU A 419 -21.66 -25.44 5.94
N ASN A 420 -20.41 -25.68 5.54
CA ASN A 420 -19.84 -27.01 5.31
C ASN A 420 -18.77 -27.41 6.35
N ARG A 421 -18.89 -26.94 7.59
CA ARG A 421 -17.92 -27.23 8.67
C ARG A 421 -17.63 -28.73 8.85
N ASP A 422 -18.63 -29.58 8.70
CA ASP A 422 -18.53 -31.03 8.91
C ASP A 422 -17.70 -31.76 7.82
N TYR A 423 -17.43 -31.11 6.68
CA TYR A 423 -16.56 -31.66 5.63
C TYR A 423 -15.09 -31.73 6.09
N PHE A 424 -14.65 -30.76 6.90
CA PHE A 424 -13.25 -30.64 7.27
C PHE A 424 -12.85 -31.71 8.29
N ARG A 425 -11.70 -32.34 8.04
CA ARG A 425 -11.14 -33.41 8.89
C ARG A 425 -11.12 -33.09 10.39
N ASP A 426 -10.77 -31.87 10.74
CA ASP A 426 -10.62 -31.40 12.11
C ASP A 426 -10.80 -29.87 12.18
N GLU A 427 -10.90 -29.35 13.41
CA GLU A 427 -11.09 -27.92 13.67
C GLU A 427 -9.92 -27.07 13.17
N GLU A 428 -8.68 -27.59 13.21
CA GLU A 428 -7.49 -26.90 12.67
C GLU A 428 -7.61 -26.70 11.17
N HIS A 429 -8.05 -27.74 10.46
CA HIS A 429 -8.25 -27.73 9.01
C HIS A 429 -9.32 -26.72 8.62
N TYR A 430 -10.50 -26.77 9.25
CA TYR A 430 -11.59 -25.82 9.05
C TYR A 430 -11.15 -24.36 9.25
N LEU A 431 -10.55 -24.07 10.41
CA LEU A 431 -10.16 -22.71 10.77
C LEU A 431 -9.00 -22.19 9.92
N SER A 432 -8.05 -23.05 9.54
CA SER A 432 -6.94 -22.68 8.66
C SER A 432 -7.42 -22.38 7.25
N THR A 433 -8.37 -23.16 6.71
CA THR A 433 -8.97 -22.91 5.40
C THR A 433 -9.71 -21.58 5.39
N GLY A 434 -10.57 -21.31 6.38
CA GLY A 434 -11.25 -20.03 6.49
C GLY A 434 -10.30 -18.84 6.74
N ALA A 435 -9.22 -19.04 7.50
CA ALA A 435 -8.24 -17.99 7.76
C ALA A 435 -7.60 -17.46 6.47
N CYS A 436 -7.29 -18.33 5.50
CA CYS A 436 -6.73 -17.94 4.21
C CYS A 436 -7.64 -16.99 3.41
N TYR A 437 -8.97 -17.20 3.45
CA TYR A 437 -9.94 -16.34 2.75
C TYR A 437 -10.37 -15.11 3.54
N SER A 438 -10.10 -15.10 4.85
CA SER A 438 -10.45 -13.97 5.72
C SER A 438 -9.51 -12.78 5.57
N ARG A 439 -9.86 -11.66 6.21
CA ARG A 439 -9.04 -10.43 6.20
C ARG A 439 -7.60 -10.63 6.73
N ILE A 440 -7.35 -11.64 7.55
CA ILE A 440 -6.02 -11.95 8.09
C ILE A 440 -5.17 -12.81 7.14
N GLY A 441 -5.72 -13.22 6.00
CA GLY A 441 -5.12 -14.22 5.11
C GLY A 441 -3.67 -13.91 4.75
N GLU A 442 -3.33 -12.67 4.41
CA GLU A 442 -1.95 -12.28 4.06
C GLU A 442 -0.96 -12.44 5.22
N SER A 443 -1.38 -12.21 6.46
CA SER A 443 -0.56 -12.45 7.65
C SER A 443 -0.44 -13.97 7.90
N PHE A 444 -1.52 -14.72 7.67
CA PHE A 444 -1.51 -16.17 7.82
C PHE A 444 -0.62 -16.86 6.78
N TYR A 445 -0.64 -16.40 5.53
CA TYR A 445 0.30 -16.86 4.50
C TYR A 445 1.75 -16.58 4.88
N ALA A 446 2.06 -15.37 5.33
CA ALA A 446 3.42 -15.03 5.78
C ALA A 446 3.91 -15.96 6.90
N LEU A 447 3.01 -16.35 7.82
CA LEU A 447 3.32 -17.32 8.86
C LEU A 447 3.64 -18.69 8.26
N LYS A 448 2.79 -19.19 7.36
CA LYS A 448 2.94 -20.51 6.74
C LYS A 448 4.13 -20.60 5.79
N THR A 449 4.57 -19.49 5.19
CA THR A 449 5.82 -19.41 4.41
C THR A 449 7.08 -19.28 5.29
N GLY A 450 6.94 -19.32 6.62
CA GLY A 450 8.07 -19.39 7.56
C GLY A 450 8.52 -18.03 8.13
N SER A 451 7.77 -16.96 7.92
CA SER A 451 8.14 -15.61 8.38
C SER A 451 7.22 -15.12 9.51
N ALA A 452 7.44 -15.63 10.73
CA ALA A 452 6.64 -15.26 11.91
C ALA A 452 6.69 -13.74 12.20
N LYS A 453 7.86 -13.11 11.99
CA LYS A 453 8.03 -11.65 12.15
C LYS A 453 7.21 -10.85 11.14
N GLU A 454 7.22 -11.25 9.88
CA GLU A 454 6.42 -10.57 8.84
C GLU A 454 4.92 -10.77 9.07
N ALA A 455 4.52 -11.98 9.45
CA ALA A 455 3.14 -12.28 9.82
C ALA A 455 2.65 -11.39 10.95
N PHE A 456 3.46 -11.22 12.00
CA PHE A 456 3.12 -10.36 13.13
C PHE A 456 3.10 -8.86 12.75
N ASN A 457 4.08 -8.37 11.99
CA ASN A 457 4.10 -6.98 11.53
C ASN A 457 2.85 -6.64 10.69
N ARG A 458 2.42 -7.55 9.81
CA ARG A 458 1.19 -7.38 9.02
C ARG A 458 -0.04 -7.39 9.92
N LEU A 459 -0.09 -8.30 10.89
CA LEU A 459 -1.18 -8.36 11.88
C LEU A 459 -1.33 -7.04 12.66
N GLU A 460 -0.24 -6.45 13.13
CA GLU A 460 -0.26 -5.17 13.88
C GLU A 460 -0.65 -3.97 13.03
N SER A 461 -0.43 -4.04 11.71
CA SER A 461 -0.89 -3.01 10.77
C SER A 461 -2.38 -3.07 10.45
N MET A 462 -3.08 -4.14 10.87
CA MET A 462 -4.52 -4.27 10.67
C MET A 462 -5.28 -3.44 11.71
N ASP A 463 -6.38 -2.80 11.29
CA ASP A 463 -7.26 -2.11 12.22
C ASP A 463 -7.71 -3.04 13.35
N ALA A 464 -7.45 -2.61 14.59
CA ALA A 464 -7.66 -3.36 15.82
C ALA A 464 -9.15 -3.67 16.14
N ALA A 465 -10.06 -3.49 15.19
CA ALA A 465 -11.46 -3.85 15.35
C ALA A 465 -11.56 -5.32 15.77
N ASP A 466 -12.17 -5.55 16.94
CA ASP A 466 -12.48 -6.86 17.47
C ASP A 466 -13.30 -7.63 16.43
N SER A 467 -12.63 -8.51 15.68
CA SER A 467 -13.31 -9.46 14.83
C SER A 467 -14.05 -10.40 15.74
N THR A 468 -15.37 -10.48 15.61
CA THR A 468 -16.11 -11.65 16.11
C THR A 468 -15.91 -12.87 15.20
N ASP A 469 -15.24 -12.69 14.06
CA ASP A 469 -14.93 -13.76 13.11
C ASP A 469 -13.96 -14.81 13.68
N GLU A 470 -14.40 -16.06 13.70
CA GLU A 470 -13.67 -17.20 14.25
C GLU A 470 -12.35 -17.46 13.52
N PHE A 471 -12.32 -17.30 12.19
CA PHE A 471 -11.13 -17.51 11.36
C PHE A 471 -10.04 -16.48 11.66
N THR A 472 -10.41 -15.20 11.71
CA THR A 472 -9.52 -14.11 12.09
C THR A 472 -8.97 -14.31 13.50
N ASN A 473 -9.82 -14.71 14.45
CA ASN A 473 -9.42 -14.92 15.84
C ASN A 473 -8.45 -16.09 15.99
N TYR A 474 -8.72 -17.22 15.34
CA TYR A 474 -7.81 -18.36 15.31
C TYR A 474 -6.42 -17.98 14.78
N ALA A 475 -6.37 -17.38 13.58
CA ALA A 475 -5.10 -17.03 12.96
C ALA A 475 -4.35 -15.95 13.74
N ARG A 476 -5.04 -14.98 14.34
CA ARG A 476 -4.43 -13.96 15.23
C ARG A 476 -3.72 -14.62 16.41
N ARG A 477 -4.39 -15.56 17.09
CA ARG A 477 -3.81 -16.27 18.24
C ARG A 477 -2.62 -17.13 17.82
N LEU A 478 -2.72 -17.84 16.70
CA LEU A 478 -1.64 -18.67 16.18
C LEU A 478 -0.42 -17.84 15.75
N ILE A 479 -0.61 -16.72 15.05
CA ILE A 479 0.48 -15.81 14.65
C ILE A 479 1.19 -15.26 15.89
N ARG A 480 0.43 -14.83 16.91
CA ARG A 480 1.03 -14.36 18.18
C ARG A 480 1.82 -15.45 18.88
N PHE A 481 1.30 -16.68 18.92
CA PHE A 481 1.98 -17.82 19.52
C PHE A 481 3.33 -18.11 18.83
N GLU A 482 3.34 -18.22 17.51
CA GLU A 482 4.55 -18.49 16.73
C GLU A 482 5.53 -17.31 16.75
N TYR A 483 5.04 -16.07 16.74
CA TYR A 483 5.88 -14.90 16.93
C TYR A 483 6.50 -14.87 18.33
N GLY A 484 5.75 -15.26 19.36
CA GLY A 484 6.27 -15.44 20.72
C GLY A 484 7.44 -16.42 20.77
N LYS A 485 7.35 -17.57 20.06
CA LYS A 485 8.47 -18.51 19.92
C LYS A 485 9.67 -17.84 19.24
N PHE A 486 9.44 -17.13 18.14
CA PHE A 486 10.50 -16.39 17.44
C PHE A 486 11.19 -15.34 18.35
N VAL A 487 10.43 -14.57 19.14
CA VAL A 487 10.95 -13.55 20.07
C VAL A 487 11.77 -14.21 21.20
N LEU A 488 11.28 -15.33 21.74
CA LEU A 488 11.98 -16.15 22.73
C LEU A 488 13.34 -16.62 22.21
N GLU A 489 13.38 -17.17 21.00
CA GLU A 489 14.60 -17.70 20.39
C GLU A 489 15.61 -16.61 20.00
N ASN A 490 15.15 -15.38 19.83
CA ASN A 490 16.03 -14.21 19.66
C ASN A 490 16.50 -13.60 20.99
N GLY A 491 16.07 -14.14 22.13
CA GLY A 491 16.54 -13.73 23.46
C GLY A 491 15.94 -12.42 23.98
N GLU A 492 14.79 -12.00 23.46
CA GLU A 492 14.10 -10.82 23.95
C GLU A 492 13.35 -11.13 25.26
N LYS A 493 13.31 -10.18 26.20
CA LYS A 493 12.84 -10.44 27.58
C LYS A 493 11.32 -10.50 27.76
N ASN A 494 10.56 -9.90 26.86
CA ASN A 494 9.10 -9.76 26.99
C ASN A 494 8.35 -10.81 26.14
N PHE A 495 8.97 -11.96 25.86
CA PHE A 495 8.37 -12.97 24.99
C PHE A 495 7.05 -13.54 25.54
N LEU A 496 6.87 -13.56 26.86
CA LEU A 496 5.68 -14.12 27.52
C LEU A 496 4.38 -13.39 27.15
N ASP A 497 4.45 -12.08 26.90
CA ASP A 497 3.28 -11.24 26.58
C ASP A 497 2.56 -11.73 25.29
N TYR A 498 3.28 -12.40 24.39
CA TYR A 498 2.71 -12.95 23.16
C TYR A 498 1.91 -14.24 23.37
N PHE A 499 2.03 -14.87 24.53
CA PHE A 499 1.38 -16.14 24.87
C PHE A 499 0.10 -15.98 25.70
N ASP A 500 -0.32 -14.76 26.04
CA ASP A 500 -1.54 -14.48 26.82
C ASP A 500 -2.80 -15.14 26.21
N SER A 501 -2.86 -15.22 24.88
CA SER A 501 -3.98 -15.83 24.16
C SER A 501 -3.81 -17.32 23.84
N ALA A 502 -2.71 -17.95 24.27
CA ALA A 502 -2.39 -19.34 23.97
C ALA A 502 -3.41 -20.32 24.57
N ALA A 503 -3.93 -20.05 25.77
CA ALA A 503 -4.96 -20.87 26.39
C ALA A 503 -6.20 -20.98 25.48
N GLY A 504 -6.66 -19.84 24.95
CA GLY A 504 -7.78 -19.81 24.00
C GLY A 504 -7.45 -20.49 22.66
N LEU A 505 -6.20 -20.41 22.18
CA LEU A 505 -5.77 -21.14 20.99
C LEU A 505 -5.84 -22.65 21.21
N PHE A 506 -5.33 -23.14 22.34
CA PHE A 506 -5.28 -24.56 22.66
C PHE A 506 -6.66 -25.15 23.01
N GLU A 507 -7.58 -24.32 23.50
CA GLU A 507 -8.98 -24.71 23.67
C GLU A 507 -9.67 -24.89 22.31
N THR A 508 -9.48 -23.94 21.40
CA THR A 508 -10.05 -24.02 20.04
C THR A 508 -9.41 -25.14 19.21
N VAL A 509 -8.08 -25.27 19.26
CA VAL A 509 -7.32 -26.26 18.47
C VAL A 509 -6.31 -26.98 19.37
N PRO A 510 -6.74 -28.05 20.07
CA PRO A 510 -5.86 -28.84 20.95
C PRO A 510 -4.67 -29.48 20.24
N GLY A 511 -4.76 -29.68 18.92
CA GLY A 511 -3.67 -30.21 18.10
C GLY A 511 -2.41 -29.34 18.13
N VAL A 512 -2.55 -28.02 18.26
CA VAL A 512 -1.41 -27.08 18.36
C VAL A 512 -0.66 -27.31 19.67
N GLU A 513 -1.38 -27.43 20.78
CA GLU A 513 -0.80 -27.70 22.11
C GLU A 513 -0.02 -29.03 22.11
N LYS A 514 -0.61 -30.08 21.52
CA LYS A 514 0.01 -31.39 21.43
C LYS A 514 1.29 -31.37 20.60
N LYS A 515 1.27 -30.75 19.41
CA LYS A 515 2.45 -30.60 18.54
C LYS A 515 3.56 -29.83 19.26
N PHE A 516 3.21 -28.70 19.89
CA PHE A 516 4.17 -27.90 20.65
C PHE A 516 4.78 -28.70 21.82
N SER A 517 3.97 -29.39 22.60
CA SER A 517 4.47 -30.20 23.72
C SER A 517 5.42 -31.31 23.24
N GLN A 518 5.08 -31.97 22.14
CA GLN A 518 5.94 -33.00 21.53
C GLN A 518 7.26 -32.43 20.98
N GLU A 519 7.21 -31.26 20.34
CA GLU A 519 8.39 -30.52 19.87
C GLU A 519 9.30 -30.18 21.06
N MET A 520 8.73 -29.72 22.17
CA MET A 520 9.47 -29.42 23.39
C MET A 520 10.14 -30.68 23.97
N MET A 521 9.46 -31.83 24.01
CA MET A 521 10.06 -33.08 24.49
C MET A 521 11.28 -33.54 23.67
N GLN A 522 11.44 -33.05 22.44
CA GLN A 522 12.57 -33.35 21.56
C GLN A 522 13.57 -32.20 21.44
N TYR A 523 13.33 -31.09 22.16
CA TYR A 523 14.15 -29.89 22.06
C TYR A 523 15.51 -30.09 22.72
N ASP A 524 16.58 -29.85 21.96
CA ASP A 524 17.97 -29.89 22.41
C ASP A 524 18.68 -28.52 22.21
N GLY A 525 17.90 -27.47 21.97
CA GLY A 525 18.41 -26.15 21.66
C GLY A 525 18.90 -25.36 22.88
N ARG A 526 19.30 -24.10 22.64
CA ARG A 526 20.04 -23.27 23.62
C ARG A 526 19.15 -22.51 24.59
N HIS A 527 17.84 -22.44 24.35
CA HIS A 527 16.89 -21.59 25.09
C HIS A 527 16.16 -22.35 26.21
N LEU A 528 16.88 -23.23 26.89
CA LEU A 528 16.31 -24.15 27.87
C LEU A 528 15.57 -23.44 29.02
N PHE A 529 16.16 -22.36 29.56
CA PHE A 529 15.57 -21.63 30.70
C PHE A 529 14.33 -20.81 30.29
N GLU A 530 14.36 -20.25 29.08
CA GLU A 530 13.27 -19.48 28.52
C GLU A 530 12.07 -20.40 28.21
N TYR A 531 12.31 -21.58 27.64
CA TYR A 531 11.26 -22.56 27.40
C TYR A 531 10.68 -23.16 28.70
N GLU A 532 11.49 -23.39 29.74
CA GLU A 532 10.96 -23.76 31.08
C GLU A 532 10.06 -22.65 31.63
N SER A 533 10.44 -21.39 31.48
CA SER A 533 9.64 -20.24 31.91
C SER A 533 8.32 -20.15 31.12
N LEU A 534 8.36 -20.39 29.80
CA LEU A 534 7.18 -20.42 28.94
C LEU A 534 6.23 -21.56 29.34
N LEU A 535 6.74 -22.79 29.45
CA LEU A 535 5.93 -23.95 29.84
C LEU A 535 5.33 -23.76 31.24
N GLY A 536 6.06 -23.18 32.18
CA GLY A 536 5.54 -22.84 33.50
C GLY A 536 4.47 -21.75 33.46
N PHE A 537 4.55 -20.80 32.54
CA PHE A 537 3.50 -19.82 32.29
C PHE A 537 2.24 -20.48 31.68
N LEU A 538 2.41 -21.30 30.64
CA LEU A 538 1.32 -22.03 30.00
C LEU A 538 0.62 -22.99 30.95
N TYR A 539 1.39 -23.71 31.80
CA TYR A 539 0.86 -24.59 32.84
C TYR A 539 -0.03 -23.85 33.84
N LYS A 540 0.35 -22.63 34.24
CA LYS A 540 -0.47 -21.79 35.14
C LYS A 540 -1.75 -21.30 34.47
N LEU A 541 -1.70 -20.99 33.18
CA LEU A 541 -2.88 -20.59 32.42
C LEU A 541 -3.84 -21.76 32.19
N ARG A 542 -3.29 -22.92 31.81
CA ARG A 542 -4.06 -24.12 31.48
C ARG A 542 -3.24 -25.39 31.74
N PRO A 543 -3.39 -26.03 32.90
CA PRO A 543 -2.72 -27.30 33.18
C PRO A 543 -3.40 -28.42 32.38
N SER A 544 -2.73 -28.91 31.35
CA SER A 544 -3.12 -30.10 30.58
C SER A 544 -2.10 -31.21 30.74
N ALA A 545 -2.45 -32.46 30.41
CA ALA A 545 -1.50 -33.57 30.48
C ALA A 545 -0.25 -33.32 29.63
N SER A 546 -0.41 -32.83 28.38
CA SER A 546 0.71 -32.57 27.47
C SER A 546 1.61 -31.43 27.94
N ILE A 547 1.04 -30.33 28.45
CA ILE A 547 1.83 -29.22 28.99
C ILE A 547 2.52 -29.62 30.31
N SER A 548 1.85 -30.40 31.16
CA SER A 548 2.42 -30.86 32.43
C SER A 548 3.62 -31.80 32.19
N GLU A 549 3.48 -32.73 31.25
CA GLU A 549 4.55 -33.64 30.83
C GLU A 549 5.76 -32.86 30.30
N ALA A 550 5.54 -31.96 29.34
CA ALA A 550 6.61 -31.13 28.77
C ALA A 550 7.24 -30.20 29.81
N TYR A 551 6.44 -29.60 30.70
CA TYR A 551 6.95 -28.71 31.74
C TYR A 551 7.81 -29.47 32.76
N SER A 552 7.34 -30.62 33.25
CA SER A 552 8.09 -31.51 34.14
C SER A 552 9.44 -31.92 33.52
N PHE A 553 9.42 -32.32 32.25
CA PHE A 553 10.63 -32.65 31.49
C PHE A 553 11.66 -31.50 31.47
N PHE A 554 11.23 -30.28 31.13
CA PHE A 554 12.10 -29.09 31.13
C PHE A 554 12.60 -28.72 32.52
N MET A 555 11.77 -28.84 33.56
CA MET A 555 12.21 -28.64 34.95
C MET A 555 13.33 -29.61 35.30
N GLY A 556 13.24 -30.87 34.86
CA GLY A 556 14.30 -31.87 35.00
C GLY A 556 15.59 -31.49 34.29
N GLN A 557 15.51 -31.12 33.02
CA GLN A 557 16.67 -30.67 32.24
C GLN A 557 17.33 -29.42 32.84
N VAL A 558 16.53 -28.43 33.25
CA VAL A 558 17.03 -27.20 33.90
C VAL A 558 17.71 -27.50 35.23
N ALA A 559 17.18 -28.44 36.02
CA ALA A 559 17.80 -28.88 37.27
C ALA A 559 19.17 -29.51 36.99
N LEU A 560 19.25 -30.42 36.02
CA LEU A 560 20.50 -31.06 35.61
C LEU A 560 21.52 -30.04 35.09
N GLU A 561 21.10 -29.09 34.26
CA GLU A 561 22.00 -28.06 33.71
C GLU A 561 22.54 -27.13 34.81
N LYS A 562 21.70 -26.73 35.77
CA LYS A 562 22.15 -25.97 36.94
C LYS A 562 23.11 -26.78 37.80
N PHE A 563 22.88 -28.08 37.93
CA PHE A 563 23.73 -28.99 38.69
C PHE A 563 25.11 -29.15 38.03
N ASN A 564 25.14 -29.43 36.72
CA ASN A 564 26.37 -29.57 35.93
C ASN A 564 27.22 -28.29 35.92
N ARG A 565 26.57 -27.11 35.95
CA ARG A 565 27.25 -25.81 36.07
C ARG A 565 27.68 -25.46 37.50
N GLY A 566 27.48 -26.35 38.47
CA GLY A 566 27.81 -26.13 39.89
C GLY A 566 26.96 -25.03 40.56
N LYS A 567 25.85 -24.62 39.95
CA LYS A 567 24.97 -23.57 40.50
C LYS A 567 24.08 -24.11 41.63
N ILE A 568 23.82 -25.42 41.62
CA ILE A 568 23.08 -26.12 42.68
C ILE A 568 23.83 -27.39 43.07
N ASN A 569 23.65 -27.83 44.32
CA ASN A 569 24.21 -29.10 44.81
C ASN A 569 23.25 -30.29 44.63
N ASN A 570 23.72 -31.51 44.87
CA ASN A 570 22.94 -32.76 44.77
C ASN A 570 21.57 -32.67 45.48
N LYS A 571 21.52 -32.13 46.71
CA LYS A 571 20.26 -32.00 47.49
C LYS A 571 19.28 -31.03 46.85
N GLN A 572 19.78 -29.89 46.39
CA GLN A 572 18.96 -28.90 45.68
C GLN A 572 18.46 -29.43 44.33
N CYS A 573 19.27 -30.25 43.64
CA CYS A 573 18.88 -30.93 42.42
C CYS A 573 17.74 -31.92 42.70
N LEU A 574 17.85 -32.80 43.71
CA LEU A 574 16.78 -33.72 44.09
C LEU A 574 15.46 -32.99 44.42
N VAL A 575 15.51 -31.90 45.19
CA VAL A 575 14.32 -31.10 45.50
C VAL A 575 13.71 -30.48 44.24
N ALA A 576 14.52 -30.09 43.25
CA ALA A 576 14.02 -29.58 41.97
C ALA A 576 13.36 -30.68 41.13
N LEU A 577 13.92 -31.89 41.12
CA LEU A 577 13.35 -33.06 40.45
C LEU A 577 12.05 -33.54 41.11
N GLU A 578 11.96 -33.47 42.44
CA GLU A 578 10.70 -33.73 43.15
C GLU A 578 9.60 -32.76 42.75
N LYS A 579 9.91 -31.47 42.66
CA LYS A 579 8.95 -30.47 42.16
C LYS A 579 8.53 -30.70 40.71
N ALA A 580 9.41 -31.25 39.88
CA ALA A 580 9.05 -31.64 38.52
C ALA A 580 8.07 -32.82 38.53
N LEU A 581 8.29 -33.84 39.38
CA LEU A 581 7.37 -34.96 39.56
C LEU A 581 6.04 -34.57 40.23
N ASP A 582 6.01 -33.49 41.01
CA ASP A 582 4.75 -32.93 41.52
C ASP A 582 3.86 -32.37 40.37
N VAL A 583 4.47 -31.95 39.26
CA VAL A 583 3.76 -31.49 38.05
C VAL A 583 3.30 -32.67 37.21
N ASP A 584 4.19 -33.63 36.95
CA ASP A 584 3.85 -34.88 36.25
C ASP A 584 4.54 -36.08 36.93
N PRO A 585 3.79 -36.86 37.75
CA PRO A 585 4.35 -38.01 38.46
C PRO A 585 4.80 -39.15 37.55
N GLY A 586 4.31 -39.21 36.31
CA GLY A 586 4.61 -40.28 35.36
C GLY A 586 5.84 -40.02 34.48
N ASN A 587 6.53 -38.90 34.66
CA ASN A 587 7.61 -38.50 33.77
C ASN A 587 8.86 -39.39 33.93
N GLU A 588 9.02 -40.38 33.03
CA GLU A 588 10.10 -41.38 33.09
C GLU A 588 11.50 -40.75 33.08
N TYR A 589 11.70 -39.66 32.32
CA TYR A 589 12.99 -38.97 32.27
C TYR A 589 13.37 -38.37 33.63
N VAL A 590 12.44 -37.68 34.28
CA VAL A 590 12.67 -37.06 35.60
C VAL A 590 12.83 -38.12 36.69
N ILE A 591 12.06 -39.22 36.63
CA ILE A 591 12.20 -40.36 37.55
C ILE A 591 13.63 -40.92 37.46
N HIS A 592 14.08 -41.24 36.24
CA HIS A 592 15.41 -41.79 36.03
C HIS A 592 16.52 -40.83 36.47
N LEU A 593 16.37 -39.54 36.15
CA LEU A 593 17.32 -38.52 36.57
C LEU A 593 17.39 -38.37 38.10
N LYS A 594 16.25 -38.47 38.79
CA LYS A 594 16.19 -38.43 40.25
C LYS A 594 16.94 -39.61 40.86
N GLU A 595 16.77 -40.81 40.32
CA GLU A 595 17.50 -42.02 40.75
C GLU A 595 19.01 -41.85 40.57
N GLN A 596 19.47 -41.39 39.40
CA GLN A 596 20.90 -41.16 39.15
C GLN A 596 21.53 -40.16 40.13
N ILE A 597 20.88 -39.02 40.38
CA ILE A 597 21.38 -38.02 41.34
C ILE A 597 21.33 -38.54 42.78
N ALA A 598 20.35 -39.37 43.13
CA ALA A 598 20.28 -40.01 44.44
C ALA A 598 21.46 -40.97 44.66
N ILE A 599 21.80 -41.79 43.65
CA ILE A 599 22.98 -42.66 43.68
C ILE A 599 24.25 -41.82 43.91
N VAL A 600 24.46 -40.74 43.14
CA VAL A 600 25.63 -39.86 43.29
C VAL A 600 25.70 -39.25 44.70
N LEU A 601 24.57 -38.81 45.27
CA LEU A 601 24.54 -38.26 46.63
C LEU A 601 24.93 -39.30 47.68
N GLU A 602 24.41 -40.52 47.55
CA GLU A 602 24.73 -41.61 48.47
C GLU A 602 26.20 -42.06 48.30
N MET A 603 26.73 -42.05 47.07
CA MET A 603 28.15 -42.27 46.78
C MET A 603 29.04 -41.23 47.44
N ASP A 604 28.73 -39.94 47.32
CA ASP A 604 29.47 -38.87 48.00
C ASP A 604 29.47 -39.05 49.53
N ALA A 605 28.33 -39.47 50.08
CA ALA A 605 28.20 -39.75 51.51
C ALA A 605 29.05 -40.97 51.93
N LEU A 606 29.09 -42.00 51.09
CA LEU A 606 29.92 -43.19 51.27
C LEU A 606 31.41 -42.81 51.22
N TYR A 607 31.86 -42.15 50.16
CA TYR A 607 33.24 -41.67 50.03
C TYR A 607 33.64 -40.77 51.19
N SER A 608 32.77 -39.85 51.62
CA SER A 608 33.07 -38.99 52.78
C SER A 608 33.17 -39.78 54.09
N ALA A 609 32.37 -40.83 54.27
CA ALA A 609 32.46 -41.71 55.44
C ALA A 609 33.75 -42.55 55.42
N MET A 610 34.08 -43.14 54.27
CA MET A 610 35.26 -43.97 54.06
C MET A 610 36.56 -43.16 54.21
N ASN A 611 36.67 -42.01 53.54
CA ASN A 611 37.84 -41.11 53.66
C ASN A 611 38.06 -40.59 55.08
N LYS A 612 37.00 -40.45 55.88
CA LYS A 612 37.08 -40.04 57.30
C LYS A 612 37.26 -41.24 58.25
N ARG A 613 37.52 -42.44 57.73
CA ARG A 613 37.64 -43.72 58.47
C ARG A 613 36.43 -44.03 59.37
N LYS A 614 35.23 -43.59 59.00
CA LYS A 614 33.98 -43.86 59.74
C LYS A 614 33.30 -45.13 59.25
N MET A 615 33.97 -46.29 59.40
CA MET A 615 33.55 -47.57 58.80
C MET A 615 32.13 -47.99 59.19
N GLY A 616 31.73 -47.85 60.46
CA GLY A 616 30.36 -48.17 60.88
C GLY A 616 29.28 -47.35 60.17
N LYS A 617 29.59 -46.09 59.77
CA LYS A 617 28.67 -45.27 58.97
C LYS A 617 28.67 -45.70 57.50
N ALA A 618 29.82 -46.05 56.95
CA ALA A 618 29.93 -46.52 55.57
C ALA A 618 29.22 -47.87 55.36
N VAL A 619 29.42 -48.82 56.27
CA VAL A 619 28.67 -50.09 56.34
C VAL A 619 27.17 -49.82 56.39
N ALA A 620 26.72 -48.93 57.28
CA ALA A 620 25.30 -48.60 57.38
C ALA A 620 24.72 -47.97 56.11
N LEU A 621 25.52 -47.24 55.33
CA LEU A 621 25.10 -46.68 54.03
C LEU A 621 25.02 -47.78 52.97
N ALA A 622 26.05 -48.61 52.83
CA ALA A 622 26.11 -49.69 51.83
C ALA A 622 25.04 -50.78 52.07
N THR A 623 24.71 -51.09 53.33
CA THR A 623 23.69 -52.10 53.65
C THR A 623 22.25 -51.58 53.48
N LYS A 624 22.00 -50.29 53.73
CA LYS A 624 20.66 -49.71 53.71
C LYS A 624 20.26 -49.15 52.35
N SER A 625 21.24 -48.86 51.49
CA SER A 625 20.97 -48.32 50.15
C SER A 625 20.21 -49.35 49.31
N PRO A 626 19.17 -48.93 48.57
CA PRO A 626 18.51 -49.79 47.59
C PRO A 626 19.32 -49.96 46.29
N PHE A 627 20.43 -49.23 46.13
CA PHE A 627 21.23 -49.17 44.90
C PHE A 627 22.43 -50.14 44.96
N PRO A 628 22.47 -51.18 44.12
CA PRO A 628 23.58 -52.15 44.09
C PRO A 628 24.94 -51.49 43.86
N GLU A 629 24.98 -50.41 43.07
CA GLU A 629 26.19 -49.67 42.75
C GLU A 629 26.94 -49.22 44.01
N LEU A 630 26.20 -48.80 45.06
CA LEU A 630 26.78 -48.35 46.32
C LEU A 630 27.50 -49.45 47.07
N ARG A 631 26.98 -50.67 46.98
CA ARG A 631 27.57 -51.85 47.58
C ARG A 631 28.86 -52.23 46.87
N ASP A 632 28.85 -52.20 45.55
CA ASP A 632 30.03 -52.49 44.72
C ASP A 632 31.14 -51.47 44.99
N LYS A 633 30.81 -50.17 45.04
CA LYS A 633 31.78 -49.11 45.37
C LYS A 633 32.32 -49.20 46.79
N PHE A 634 31.52 -49.67 47.76
CA PHE A 634 32.04 -49.94 49.10
C PHE A 634 33.15 -50.99 49.04
N PHE A 635 32.94 -52.11 48.34
CA PHE A 635 33.94 -53.17 48.24
C PHE A 635 35.18 -52.75 47.45
N GLU A 636 35.04 -52.05 46.33
CA GLU A 636 36.18 -51.46 45.61
C GLU A 636 37.05 -50.57 46.53
N PHE A 637 36.41 -49.79 47.40
CA PHE A 637 37.13 -48.93 48.34
C PHE A 637 37.86 -49.76 49.43
N ILE A 638 37.27 -50.86 49.88
CA ILE A 638 37.96 -51.77 50.81
C ILE A 638 39.18 -52.41 50.14
N GLU A 639 39.09 -52.79 48.87
CA GLU A 639 40.24 -53.34 48.12
C GLU A 639 41.39 -52.32 48.09
N GLN A 640 41.09 -51.06 47.77
CA GLN A 640 42.08 -49.98 47.79
C GLN A 640 42.66 -49.73 49.18
N MET A 641 41.83 -49.75 50.23
CA MET A 641 42.33 -49.60 51.61
C MET A 641 43.21 -50.77 52.04
N MET A 642 42.87 -51.99 51.63
CA MET A 642 43.67 -53.17 51.90
C MET A 642 45.05 -53.06 51.28
N GLU A 643 45.14 -52.65 50.00
CA GLU A 643 46.43 -52.39 49.33
C GLU A 643 47.23 -51.29 50.05
N GLN A 644 46.59 -50.19 50.44
CA GLN A 644 47.26 -49.10 51.17
C GLN A 644 47.80 -49.54 52.54
N ILE A 645 47.09 -50.42 53.25
CA ILE A 645 47.55 -50.96 54.53
C ILE A 645 48.79 -51.83 54.30
N GLU A 646 48.81 -52.66 53.25
CA GLU A 646 49.98 -53.48 52.91
C GLU A 646 51.23 -52.64 52.62
N GLU A 647 51.06 -51.48 51.99
CA GLU A 647 52.15 -50.55 51.65
C GLU A 647 52.52 -49.58 52.80
N SER A 648 51.74 -49.51 53.88
CA SER A 648 51.82 -48.46 54.92
C SER A 648 53.05 -48.51 55.83
N GLY A 649 53.85 -49.57 55.78
CA GLY A 649 55.02 -49.76 56.65
C GLY A 649 54.70 -49.90 58.15
N LEU A 650 53.42 -50.09 58.51
CA LEU A 650 52.98 -50.33 59.89
C LEU A 650 53.55 -51.63 60.47
N GLU A 651 53.66 -51.73 61.79
CA GLU A 651 54.10 -52.97 62.46
C GLU A 651 53.04 -54.08 62.31
N LYS A 652 53.51 -55.33 62.25
CA LYS A 652 52.71 -56.55 61.99
C LYS A 652 51.41 -56.64 62.82
N HIS A 653 51.45 -56.26 64.09
CA HIS A 653 50.27 -56.32 64.96
C HIS A 653 49.22 -55.23 64.64
N TYR A 654 49.63 -54.06 64.14
CA TYR A 654 48.71 -53.02 63.66
C TYR A 654 48.11 -53.38 62.29
N HIS A 655 48.85 -54.05 61.41
CA HIS A 655 48.32 -54.59 60.15
C HIS A 655 47.16 -55.57 60.40
N ILE A 656 47.38 -56.53 61.30
CA ILE A 656 46.36 -57.52 61.65
C ILE A 656 45.11 -56.83 62.24
N ALA A 657 45.28 -55.79 63.05
CA ALA A 657 44.16 -55.04 63.61
C ALA A 657 43.35 -54.29 62.53
N GLU A 658 44.00 -53.53 61.64
CA GLU A 658 43.29 -52.78 60.58
C GLU A 658 42.65 -53.72 59.55
N LEU A 659 43.29 -54.83 59.17
CA LEU A 659 42.70 -55.84 58.28
C LEU A 659 41.50 -56.56 58.91
N ASN A 660 41.55 -56.87 60.21
CA ASN A 660 40.39 -57.44 60.92
C ASN A 660 39.21 -56.45 60.96
N ASP A 661 39.47 -55.15 61.11
CA ASP A 661 38.42 -54.11 61.07
C ASP A 661 37.79 -53.98 59.67
N LEU A 662 38.60 -54.08 58.60
CA LEU A 662 38.09 -54.15 57.22
C LEU A 662 37.26 -55.42 56.98
N ARG A 663 37.74 -56.58 57.45
CA ARG A 663 37.03 -57.87 57.35
C ARG A 663 35.68 -57.82 58.05
N ASN A 664 35.65 -57.31 59.29
CA ASN A 664 34.41 -57.17 60.06
C ASN A 664 33.42 -56.22 59.36
N SER A 665 33.93 -55.16 58.72
CA SER A 665 33.12 -54.23 57.93
C SER A 665 32.56 -54.88 56.66
N CYS A 666 33.35 -55.71 55.96
CA CYS A 666 32.88 -56.48 54.79
C CYS A 666 31.83 -57.51 55.17
N MET A 667 32.08 -58.29 56.22
CA MET A 667 31.12 -59.26 56.77
C MET A 667 29.77 -58.63 57.14
N ALA A 668 29.75 -57.37 57.54
CA ALA A 668 28.52 -56.66 57.86
C ALA A 668 27.73 -56.18 56.62
N VAL A 669 28.37 -56.04 55.46
CA VAL A 669 27.74 -55.59 54.20
C VAL A 669 27.39 -56.77 53.28
N ASP A 670 28.32 -57.71 53.12
CA ASP A 670 28.12 -58.98 52.41
C ASP A 670 29.10 -60.05 52.94
N PRO A 671 28.63 -60.98 53.78
CA PRO A 671 29.46 -62.08 54.26
C PRO A 671 30.05 -62.97 53.15
N LEU A 672 29.42 -63.02 51.97
CA LEU A 672 29.80 -63.92 50.89
C LEU A 672 30.62 -63.22 49.79
N HIS A 673 31.01 -61.96 49.98
CA HIS A 673 31.80 -61.26 48.97
C HIS A 673 33.24 -61.80 48.89
N PRO A 674 33.81 -62.03 47.69
CA PRO A 674 35.15 -62.63 47.52
C PRO A 674 36.29 -61.91 48.25
N ILE A 675 36.13 -60.60 48.50
CA ILE A 675 37.10 -59.80 49.25
C ILE A 675 37.25 -60.26 50.70
N THR A 676 36.19 -60.82 51.30
CA THR A 676 36.18 -61.29 52.68
C THR A 676 37.13 -62.48 52.83
N ASP A 677 37.08 -63.44 51.89
CA ASP A 677 38.00 -64.58 51.85
C ASP A 677 39.45 -64.12 51.62
N THR A 678 39.63 -63.09 50.80
CA THR A 678 40.94 -62.48 50.52
C THR A 678 41.55 -61.82 51.77
N LEU A 679 40.73 -61.08 52.54
CA LEU A 679 41.12 -60.48 53.81
C LEU A 679 41.44 -61.56 54.86
N GLU A 680 40.65 -62.64 54.94
CA GLU A 680 40.92 -63.78 55.83
C GLU A 680 42.25 -64.46 55.55
N MET A 681 42.53 -64.73 54.27
CA MET A 681 43.80 -65.31 53.84
C MET A 681 44.98 -64.41 54.20
N LYS A 682 44.87 -63.09 53.96
CA LYS A 682 45.94 -62.12 54.29
C LYS A 682 46.18 -61.98 55.79
N ILE A 683 45.11 -61.96 56.60
CA ILE A 683 45.22 -61.95 58.07
C ILE A 683 45.91 -63.22 58.56
N HIS A 684 45.59 -64.38 57.98
CA HIS A 684 46.21 -65.65 58.34
C HIS A 684 47.71 -65.70 57.99
N LEU A 685 48.09 -65.23 56.79
CA LEU A 685 49.49 -65.13 56.35
C LEU A 685 50.33 -64.16 57.19
N LEU A 686 49.71 -63.15 57.80
CA LEU A 686 50.35 -62.25 58.76
C LEU A 686 50.25 -62.77 60.20
N GLY A 687 49.49 -63.83 60.49
CA GLY A 687 49.39 -64.42 61.84
C GLY A 687 50.49 -65.44 62.12
N ASP A 688 50.94 -66.13 61.08
CA ASP A 688 52.15 -66.98 61.05
C ASP A 688 53.42 -66.11 60.96
#